data_AF-H8X1B6-F1
#
_entry.id   AF-H8X1B6-F1
#
_cell.length_a   1.000
_cell.length_b   1.000
_cell.length_c   1.000
_cell.angle_alpha   90.00
_cell.angle_beta   90.00
_cell.angle_gamma   90.00
#
_symmetry.space_group_name_H-M   'P 1'
#
loop_
_entity.id
_entity.type
_entity.pdbx_description
1 polymer ?
#
loop_
_entity_poly.entity_id
_entity_poly.type
_entity_poly.pdbx_seq_one_letter_code
_entity_poly.pdbx_strand_id
1 'polypeptide(L)'
;MATITDFNNTTFQHEAQLPALPVPPLANTVQQLLAALKPISSPEEYEQLLFEANDFVNNDVIKLIQLHLETLYKNYPDKNYLNVVNNDMTPAIYGEIKSDILPRNPYLILEDDPYAKTIHPPNQAERTANLVNSTLKLIVTLRNFTFKPDVTPKNKAPLTMQCFYHLFGCTRIPDFEGGTSDISMKKYKHINDSRHIIILANNQYYSLEVLTEFDEDLYRETKTKHQILFHDHELVDIFQHIIDETDKVPAEDSIKNCIGSITTQPLKNWKKGRGELNKSNPEQLKLIDDALFVVVLDSNSPETDQEKTSVISHGSSVLSESNIQSGTCTSRWYDKLQLIVTRNSVAGIVWESLTMDSTAILRFISDIYTDSVLKLAKNINGSEYTLFDEAVTFADSTILKPKPELIQFNLTDRLQFLIHLSETSLADLINQHEYKTHTVKLESRLAAEFGLSVDSIMQICFQITNYSLYGRMVNTLEPIMTRKFRDARTELITVQNDSVANLCKLYITSANSAEKFAAFKECCTMHQKQYHDAMLGKGFERHFMSIAQVVHKPEAARRLNKINYELPPIPTFDDEGEERIKLPLLFNTCVDKLSNPELLISNCGNPALRLFGIPPAIDQGFGIGYIIHNDKVIITVCSKHRQTERFLGTFHKVIHDLKISLKRHASFIMHLSESENRKIEFQKLRIENELSHVSLTDPSLKHPISLTVTNNSESGAVTPMERHPSDETTTSTEDGGDSDFELLGGYGYFDYGNLDLRSEDVSRTQSYLNSGSQSAISSALSSRPHSQTNLSKYALTHGYDIKHKQNLTDRIRDKLMSPSEESMHAPGNGGTTDAGNGSAAAAPRKGNVTFDNGDDTLEKKKKKKKKKKL
;
A
#
# COMPACT_ATOMS: atom_id res chain seq x y z
N MET A 1 -2.00 27.89 -5.84
CA MET A 1 -1.07 27.22 -6.78
C MET A 1 0.23 28.00 -6.81
N ALA A 2 1.38 27.33 -6.74
CA ALA A 2 2.64 27.95 -7.14
C ALA A 2 2.69 28.02 -8.66
N THR A 3 3.19 29.12 -9.24
CA THR A 3 3.35 29.23 -10.70
C THR A 3 4.44 28.28 -11.17
N ILE A 4 4.14 27.48 -12.19
CA ILE A 4 5.04 26.45 -12.74
C ILE A 4 6.07 27.14 -13.66
N THR A 5 6.95 27.94 -13.05
CA THR A 5 7.93 28.81 -13.73
C THR A 5 9.33 28.73 -13.11
N ASP A 6 9.56 27.84 -12.13
CA ASP A 6 10.90 27.45 -11.68
C ASP A 6 11.60 26.65 -12.79
N PHE A 7 12.73 27.15 -13.30
CA PHE A 7 13.42 26.67 -14.52
C PHE A 7 14.00 25.24 -14.46
N ASN A 8 13.81 24.49 -13.38
CA ASN A 8 14.35 23.14 -13.17
C ASN A 8 13.35 22.20 -12.44
N ASN A 9 12.06 22.27 -12.80
CA ASN A 9 11.02 21.42 -12.21
C ASN A 9 11.04 19.99 -12.78
N THR A 10 12.02 19.19 -12.34
CA THR A 10 12.16 17.77 -12.72
C THR A 10 10.99 16.93 -12.22
N THR A 11 10.50 17.17 -11.00
CA THR A 11 9.43 16.36 -10.37
C THR A 11 8.12 16.38 -11.16
N PHE A 12 7.71 17.53 -11.67
CA PHE A 12 6.43 17.68 -12.39
C PHE A 12 6.61 17.75 -13.91
N GLN A 13 7.81 17.44 -14.45
CA GLN A 13 8.13 17.58 -15.88
C GLN A 13 7.18 16.82 -16.83
N HIS A 14 6.57 15.73 -16.36
CA HIS A 14 5.60 14.93 -17.12
C HIS A 14 4.13 15.23 -16.77
N GLU A 15 3.84 16.02 -15.74
CA GLU A 15 2.46 16.27 -15.28
C GLU A 15 1.63 16.96 -16.40
N ALA A 16 2.26 17.81 -17.21
CA ALA A 16 1.69 18.44 -18.40
C ALA A 16 1.44 17.47 -19.57
N GLN A 17 1.98 16.26 -19.54
CA GLN A 17 1.85 15.23 -20.59
C GLN A 17 0.80 14.15 -20.24
N LEU A 18 0.40 14.04 -18.97
CA LEU A 18 -0.56 13.04 -18.51
C LEU A 18 -1.99 13.32 -19.04
N PRO A 19 -2.76 12.26 -19.38
CA PRO A 19 -4.17 12.40 -19.74
C PRO A 19 -5.02 12.86 -18.53
N ALA A 20 -6.11 13.57 -18.79
CA ALA A 20 -7.12 13.85 -17.78
C ALA A 20 -7.86 12.56 -17.38
N LEU A 21 -8.30 12.47 -16.12
CA LEU A 21 -9.09 11.33 -15.63
C LEU A 21 -10.46 11.31 -16.35
N PRO A 22 -10.83 10.24 -17.08
CA PRO A 22 -12.07 10.19 -17.83
C PRO A 22 -13.31 10.20 -16.92
N VAL A 23 -14.40 10.78 -17.42
CA VAL A 23 -15.73 10.71 -16.82
C VAL A 23 -16.46 9.52 -17.44
N PRO A 24 -16.81 8.47 -16.66
CA PRO A 24 -17.54 7.31 -17.17
C PRO A 24 -18.93 7.68 -17.72
N PRO A 25 -19.46 6.94 -18.71
CA PRO A 25 -20.85 7.08 -19.12
C PRO A 25 -21.81 6.73 -17.98
N LEU A 26 -22.80 7.60 -17.71
CA LEU A 26 -23.79 7.45 -16.63
C LEU A 26 -24.43 6.04 -16.60
N ALA A 27 -24.79 5.50 -17.76
CA ALA A 27 -25.37 4.16 -17.88
C ALA A 27 -24.42 3.05 -17.42
N ASN A 28 -23.12 3.15 -17.72
CA ASN A 28 -22.11 2.17 -17.29
C ASN A 28 -21.89 2.25 -15.78
N THR A 29 -21.90 3.45 -15.21
CA THR A 29 -21.82 3.68 -13.76
C THR A 29 -23.01 3.04 -13.04
N VAL A 30 -24.24 3.25 -13.53
CA VAL A 30 -25.45 2.69 -12.93
C VAL A 30 -25.54 1.16 -13.14
N GLN A 31 -25.07 0.63 -14.27
CA GLN A 31 -24.98 -0.82 -14.48
C GLN A 31 -24.02 -1.50 -13.49
N GLN A 32 -22.84 -0.91 -13.26
CA GLN A 32 -21.87 -1.43 -12.27
C GLN A 32 -22.41 -1.31 -10.83
N LEU A 33 -23.03 -0.17 -10.48
CA LEU A 33 -23.72 0.05 -9.20
C LEU A 33 -24.74 -1.06 -8.91
N LEU A 34 -25.62 -1.34 -9.87
CA LEU A 34 -26.62 -2.41 -9.75
C LEU A 34 -25.96 -3.79 -9.59
N ALA A 35 -24.92 -4.10 -10.37
CA ALA A 35 -24.18 -5.37 -10.25
C ALA A 35 -23.51 -5.56 -8.87
N ALA A 36 -23.03 -4.48 -8.25
CA ALA A 36 -22.43 -4.47 -6.92
C ALA A 36 -23.46 -4.58 -5.78
N LEU A 37 -24.67 -4.03 -5.98
CA LEU A 37 -25.78 -4.05 -5.02
C LEU A 37 -26.57 -5.35 -5.03
N LYS A 38 -26.71 -6.00 -6.19
CA LYS A 38 -27.51 -7.22 -6.37
C LYS A 38 -27.19 -8.37 -5.39
N PRO A 39 -25.92 -8.74 -5.11
CA PRO A 39 -25.63 -9.81 -4.16
C PRO A 39 -25.86 -9.44 -2.68
N ILE A 40 -26.05 -8.15 -2.35
CA ILE A 40 -26.20 -7.62 -0.98
C ILE A 40 -27.57 -6.98 -0.73
N SER A 41 -28.54 -7.25 -1.61
CA SER A 41 -29.92 -6.77 -1.54
C SER A 41 -30.90 -7.94 -1.61
N SER A 42 -32.08 -7.81 -0.99
CA SER A 42 -33.19 -8.73 -1.20
C SER A 42 -33.76 -8.59 -2.62
N PRO A 43 -34.53 -9.58 -3.13
CA PRO A 43 -35.22 -9.45 -4.42
C PRO A 43 -36.10 -8.19 -4.51
N GLU A 44 -36.79 -7.85 -3.42
CA GLU A 44 -37.69 -6.70 -3.30
C GLU A 44 -36.93 -5.37 -3.22
N GLU A 45 -35.83 -5.33 -2.44
CA GLU A 45 -34.89 -4.19 -2.44
C GLU A 45 -34.32 -3.97 -3.85
N TYR A 46 -34.00 -5.04 -4.58
CA TYR A 46 -33.39 -4.95 -5.90
C TYR A 46 -34.38 -4.58 -7.02
N GLU A 47 -35.64 -5.00 -6.95
CA GLU A 47 -36.69 -4.54 -7.85
C GLU A 47 -36.92 -3.02 -7.71
N GLN A 48 -36.94 -2.51 -6.48
CA GLN A 48 -37.00 -1.07 -6.21
C GLN A 48 -35.76 -0.34 -6.74
N LEU A 49 -34.55 -0.88 -6.53
CA LEU A 49 -33.31 -0.30 -7.07
C LEU A 49 -33.32 -0.21 -8.61
N LEU A 50 -33.90 -1.19 -9.32
CA LEU A 50 -34.01 -1.14 -10.79
C LEU A 50 -34.90 0.01 -11.26
N PHE A 51 -36.03 0.25 -10.57
CA PHE A 51 -36.91 1.39 -10.85
C PHE A 51 -36.20 2.73 -10.59
N GLU A 52 -35.61 2.88 -9.40
CA GLU A 52 -34.92 4.12 -9.02
C GLU A 52 -33.67 4.41 -9.86
N ALA A 53 -32.97 3.37 -10.31
CA ALA A 53 -31.86 3.48 -11.26
C ALA A 53 -32.31 3.98 -12.63
N ASN A 54 -33.45 3.50 -13.15
CA ASN A 54 -34.02 4.02 -14.38
C ASN A 54 -34.40 5.51 -14.25
N ASP A 55 -35.05 5.89 -13.16
CA ASP A 55 -35.43 7.28 -12.91
C ASP A 55 -34.21 8.18 -12.73
N PHE A 56 -33.16 7.71 -12.05
CA PHE A 56 -31.89 8.44 -11.89
C PHE A 56 -31.17 8.71 -13.22
N VAL A 57 -31.07 7.71 -14.11
CA VAL A 57 -30.48 7.88 -15.45
C VAL A 57 -31.32 8.83 -16.32
N ASN A 58 -32.64 8.86 -16.11
CA ASN A 58 -33.55 9.72 -16.86
C ASN A 58 -33.76 11.12 -16.25
N ASN A 59 -33.28 11.39 -15.04
CA ASN A 59 -33.48 12.67 -14.35
C ASN A 59 -32.67 13.80 -15.01
N ASP A 60 -33.32 14.94 -15.28
CA ASP A 60 -32.69 16.05 -16.01
C ASP A 60 -31.60 16.79 -15.21
N VAL A 61 -31.68 16.80 -13.88
CA VAL A 61 -30.60 17.34 -13.02
C VAL A 61 -29.37 16.42 -13.07
N ILE A 62 -29.56 15.10 -13.05
CA ILE A 62 -28.45 14.13 -13.17
C ILE A 62 -27.80 14.21 -14.56
N LYS A 63 -28.60 14.32 -15.63
CA LYS A 63 -28.09 14.56 -16.99
C LYS A 63 -27.34 15.89 -17.10
N LEU A 64 -27.78 16.94 -16.41
CA LEU A 64 -27.08 18.22 -16.37
C LEU A 64 -25.75 18.13 -15.62
N ILE A 65 -25.71 17.42 -14.49
CA ILE A 65 -24.46 17.16 -13.74
C ILE A 65 -23.49 16.35 -14.61
N GLN A 66 -23.95 15.27 -15.27
CA GLN A 66 -23.17 14.50 -16.24
C GLN A 66 -22.58 15.41 -17.34
N LEU A 67 -23.40 16.28 -17.94
CA LEU A 67 -22.96 17.22 -18.97
C LEU A 67 -21.90 18.20 -18.45
N HIS A 68 -22.04 18.70 -17.22
CA HIS A 68 -21.04 19.56 -16.57
C HIS A 68 -19.71 18.83 -16.32
N LEU A 69 -19.74 17.57 -15.86
CA LEU A 69 -18.53 16.76 -15.66
C LEU A 69 -17.85 16.43 -17.00
N GLU A 70 -18.62 16.06 -18.02
CA GLU A 70 -18.11 15.79 -19.36
C GLU A 70 -17.53 17.04 -20.04
N THR A 71 -18.18 18.20 -19.92
CA THR A 71 -17.67 19.47 -20.45
C THR A 71 -16.42 19.91 -19.70
N LEU A 72 -16.33 19.67 -18.38
CA LEU A 72 -15.11 19.90 -17.62
C LEU A 72 -13.95 19.05 -18.17
N TYR A 73 -14.16 17.75 -18.37
CA TYR A 73 -13.17 16.82 -18.94
C TYR A 73 -12.73 17.21 -20.37
N LYS A 74 -13.68 17.63 -21.22
CA LYS A 74 -13.42 18.01 -22.62
C LYS A 74 -12.69 19.36 -22.76
N ASN A 75 -13.09 20.36 -21.97
CA ASN A 75 -12.63 21.75 -22.14
C ASN A 75 -11.48 22.14 -21.21
N TYR A 76 -11.30 21.44 -20.09
CA TYR A 76 -10.29 21.75 -19.07
C TYR A 76 -9.50 20.51 -18.64
N PRO A 77 -8.71 19.89 -19.54
CA PRO A 77 -7.93 18.69 -19.25
C PRO A 77 -6.82 18.93 -18.20
N ASP A 78 -6.56 20.17 -17.82
CA ASP A 78 -5.73 20.56 -16.66
C ASP A 78 -6.37 20.22 -15.31
N LYS A 79 -7.70 20.04 -15.25
CA LYS A 79 -8.48 19.88 -14.01
C LYS A 79 -8.99 18.46 -13.84
N ASN A 80 -8.66 17.83 -12.70
CA ASN A 80 -9.28 16.58 -12.32
C ASN A 80 -10.71 16.83 -11.80
N TYR A 81 -11.72 16.15 -12.35
CA TYR A 81 -13.11 16.37 -11.96
C TYR A 81 -13.39 16.01 -10.49
N LEU A 82 -12.68 15.02 -9.94
CA LEU A 82 -12.79 14.67 -8.52
C LEU A 82 -12.34 15.82 -7.63
N ASN A 83 -11.27 16.53 -7.98
CA ASN A 83 -10.76 17.65 -7.19
C ASN A 83 -11.64 18.90 -7.38
N VAL A 84 -12.19 19.11 -8.58
CA VAL A 84 -13.19 20.18 -8.81
C VAL A 84 -14.47 19.97 -7.98
N VAL A 85 -14.91 18.73 -7.78
CA VAL A 85 -16.09 18.38 -6.95
C VAL A 85 -15.76 18.32 -5.46
N ASN A 86 -14.64 17.73 -5.06
CA ASN A 86 -14.29 17.48 -3.66
C ASN A 86 -13.46 18.60 -3.01
N ASN A 87 -12.78 19.46 -3.78
CA ASN A 87 -11.74 20.43 -3.39
C ASN A 87 -10.39 19.74 -3.02
N ASP A 88 -9.27 20.29 -3.51
CA ASP A 88 -7.89 19.82 -3.33
C ASP A 88 -7.52 19.54 -1.86
N MET A 89 -8.08 20.34 -0.94
CA MET A 89 -7.86 20.22 0.50
C MET A 89 -8.72 19.13 1.16
N THR A 90 -9.60 18.49 0.40
CA THR A 90 -10.63 17.54 0.86
C THR A 90 -10.73 16.33 -0.11
N PRO A 91 -9.61 15.66 -0.46
CA PRO A 91 -9.51 14.79 -1.65
C PRO A 91 -10.27 13.45 -1.59
N ALA A 92 -10.95 13.11 -0.49
CA ALA A 92 -11.81 11.93 -0.33
C ALA A 92 -11.19 10.59 -0.82
N ILE A 93 -9.93 10.33 -0.46
CA ILE A 93 -9.06 9.28 -1.03
C ILE A 93 -9.61 7.84 -0.85
N TYR A 94 -10.53 7.64 0.08
CA TYR A 94 -11.22 6.37 0.31
C TYR A 94 -12.76 6.48 0.23
N GLY A 95 -13.27 7.54 -0.41
CA GLY A 95 -14.70 7.85 -0.48
C GLY A 95 -15.28 8.36 0.85
N GLU A 96 -16.60 8.52 0.91
CA GLU A 96 -17.30 8.83 2.17
C GLU A 96 -17.52 7.56 3.02
N ILE A 97 -16.52 7.17 3.81
CA ILE A 97 -16.65 6.10 4.81
C ILE A 97 -17.42 6.62 6.03
N LYS A 98 -18.74 6.38 6.04
CA LYS A 98 -19.71 6.91 7.02
C LYS A 98 -19.66 6.18 8.37
N SER A 99 -18.67 6.45 9.22
CA SER A 99 -18.66 5.96 10.60
C SER A 99 -17.94 6.90 11.57
N ASP A 100 -18.51 7.08 12.76
CA ASP A 100 -18.05 7.95 13.85
C ASP A 100 -16.65 7.62 14.41
N ILE A 101 -16.07 6.47 14.07
CA ILE A 101 -14.81 6.01 14.66
C ILE A 101 -13.61 6.58 13.91
N LEU A 102 -12.84 7.40 14.64
CA LEU A 102 -11.54 7.90 14.24
C LEU A 102 -10.51 7.52 15.32
N PRO A 103 -9.25 7.20 14.96
CA PRO A 103 -8.64 7.36 13.65
C PRO A 103 -8.60 6.02 12.88
N ARG A 104 -9.13 5.99 11.65
CA ARG A 104 -8.96 4.86 10.72
C ARG A 104 -7.65 4.96 9.95
N ASN A 105 -6.54 5.09 10.67
CA ASN A 105 -5.22 5.29 10.08
C ASN A 105 -4.61 3.94 9.65
N PRO A 106 -4.27 3.75 8.36
CA PRO A 106 -3.41 2.66 7.91
C PRO A 106 -2.05 2.73 8.58
N TYR A 107 -1.37 1.59 8.60
CA TYR A 107 -0.01 1.49 9.12
C TYR A 107 0.85 0.54 8.30
N LEU A 108 2.13 0.86 8.27
CA LEU A 108 3.18 0.09 7.63
C LEU A 108 4.27 -0.20 8.66
N ILE A 109 4.80 -1.42 8.66
CA ILE A 109 5.93 -1.82 9.48
C ILE A 109 7.10 -2.06 8.55
N LEU A 110 8.19 -1.36 8.81
CA LEU A 110 9.37 -1.41 7.96
C LEU A 110 10.07 -2.75 8.13
N GLU A 111 10.81 -3.18 7.11
CA GLU A 111 11.83 -4.21 7.30
C GLU A 111 12.90 -3.74 8.29
N ASP A 112 13.56 -4.72 8.92
CA ASP A 112 14.65 -4.49 9.88
C ASP A 112 15.76 -3.64 9.25
N ASP A 113 16.55 -2.93 10.06
CA ASP A 113 17.66 -2.13 9.52
C ASP A 113 18.68 -3.01 8.77
N PRO A 114 19.25 -2.58 7.64
CA PRO A 114 20.37 -3.28 6.99
C PRO A 114 21.53 -3.63 7.95
N TYR A 115 21.75 -2.85 9.01
CA TYR A 115 22.73 -3.11 10.07
C TYR A 115 22.25 -4.10 11.15
N ALA A 116 20.96 -4.46 11.22
CA ALA A 116 20.39 -5.28 12.29
C ALA A 116 20.94 -6.72 12.39
N LYS A 117 21.70 -7.17 11.37
CA LYS A 117 22.39 -8.48 11.33
C LYS A 117 23.91 -8.36 11.43
N THR A 118 24.42 -7.18 11.79
CA THR A 118 25.85 -6.93 12.04
C THR A 118 26.19 -7.09 13.52
N ILE A 119 27.47 -6.91 13.88
CA ILE A 119 27.97 -7.00 15.26
C ILE A 119 27.37 -5.88 16.15
N HIS A 120 26.99 -4.76 15.54
CA HIS A 120 26.41 -3.59 16.20
C HIS A 120 25.08 -3.22 15.51
N PRO A 121 23.97 -3.93 15.84
CA PRO A 121 22.65 -3.55 15.36
C PRO A 121 22.25 -2.19 15.97
N PRO A 122 21.60 -1.30 15.20
CA PRO A 122 21.33 0.07 15.65
C PRO A 122 20.29 0.10 16.76
N ASN A 123 20.53 0.93 17.77
CA ASN A 123 19.57 1.23 18.84
C ASN A 123 18.44 2.18 18.37
N GLN A 124 17.48 2.46 19.25
CA GLN A 124 16.32 3.30 18.95
C GLN A 124 16.70 4.71 18.44
N ALA A 125 17.68 5.37 19.06
CA ALA A 125 18.15 6.69 18.66
C ALA A 125 18.90 6.63 17.30
N GLU A 126 19.75 5.61 17.08
CA GLU A 126 20.46 5.37 15.81
C GLU A 126 19.50 5.12 14.64
N ARG A 127 18.52 4.21 14.82
CA ARG A 127 17.50 3.93 13.81
C ARG A 127 16.62 5.15 13.54
N THR A 128 16.27 5.92 14.57
CA THR A 128 15.51 7.17 14.42
C THR A 128 16.30 8.23 13.65
N ALA A 129 17.53 8.52 14.08
CA ALA A 129 18.41 9.48 13.42
C ALA A 129 18.60 9.17 11.93
N ASN A 130 18.83 7.89 11.61
CA ASN A 130 18.98 7.44 10.23
C ASN A 130 17.72 7.70 9.40
N LEU A 131 16.55 7.24 9.87
CA LEU A 131 15.28 7.38 9.16
C LEU A 131 14.82 8.84 9.07
N VAL A 132 15.04 9.65 10.11
CA VAL A 132 14.74 11.09 10.11
C VAL A 132 15.59 11.80 9.06
N ASN A 133 16.92 11.60 9.02
CA ASN A 133 17.75 12.24 8.00
C ASN A 133 17.44 11.76 6.58
N SER A 134 17.17 10.48 6.38
CA SER A 134 16.69 9.97 5.08
C SER A 134 15.36 10.63 4.67
N THR A 135 14.47 10.91 5.62
CA THR A 135 13.21 11.64 5.39
C THR A 135 13.45 13.12 5.08
N LEU A 136 14.39 13.78 5.77
CA LEU A 136 14.73 15.18 5.54
C LEU A 136 15.38 15.39 4.16
N LYS A 137 16.24 14.48 3.71
CA LYS A 137 16.75 14.47 2.33
C LYS A 137 15.61 14.48 1.31
N LEU A 138 14.62 13.58 1.48
CA LEU A 138 13.45 13.52 0.60
C LEU A 138 12.62 14.81 0.63
N ILE A 139 12.44 15.41 1.82
CA ILE A 139 11.72 16.69 1.98
C ILE A 139 12.44 17.83 1.23
N VAL A 140 13.77 17.90 1.30
CA VAL A 140 14.56 18.90 0.56
C VAL A 140 14.45 18.66 -0.95
N THR A 141 14.67 17.44 -1.43
CA THR A 141 14.51 17.07 -2.86
C THR A 141 13.08 17.33 -3.39
N LEU A 142 12.03 17.14 -2.57
CA LEU A 142 10.64 17.49 -2.92
C LEU A 142 10.40 19.00 -2.98
N ARG A 143 10.99 19.78 -2.06
CA ARG A 143 10.88 21.26 -2.04
C ARG A 143 11.67 21.91 -3.19
N ASN A 144 12.81 21.32 -3.55
CA ASN A 144 13.65 21.73 -4.67
C ASN A 144 13.06 21.35 -6.05
N PHE A 145 12.01 20.52 -6.08
CA PHE A 145 11.41 19.94 -7.30
C PHE A 145 12.39 19.07 -8.13
N THR A 146 13.39 18.51 -7.46
CA THR A 146 14.42 17.62 -8.02
C THR A 146 14.06 16.13 -7.89
N PHE A 147 12.98 15.79 -7.17
CA PHE A 147 12.54 14.41 -6.97
C PHE A 147 12.24 13.72 -8.30
N LYS A 148 12.83 12.54 -8.53
CA LYS A 148 12.73 11.79 -9.80
C LYS A 148 11.29 11.32 -10.05
N PRO A 149 10.65 11.70 -11.18
CA PRO A 149 9.32 11.24 -11.54
C PRO A 149 9.14 9.73 -11.50
N ASP A 150 7.97 9.29 -11.05
CA ASP A 150 7.55 7.91 -11.13
C ASP A 150 7.11 7.58 -12.56
N VAL A 151 7.50 6.39 -13.03
CA VAL A 151 7.16 5.85 -14.34
C VAL A 151 6.84 4.36 -14.22
N THR A 152 5.92 3.83 -15.02
CA THR A 152 5.53 2.40 -14.98
C THR A 152 6.74 1.46 -15.18
N PRO A 153 6.77 0.26 -14.57
CA PRO A 153 7.96 -0.60 -14.62
C PRO A 153 8.33 -1.06 -16.05
N LYS A 154 7.33 -1.52 -16.82
CA LYS A 154 7.52 -2.18 -18.12
C LYS A 154 7.84 -1.21 -19.25
N ASN A 155 6.99 -0.21 -19.47
CA ASN A 155 7.07 0.71 -20.62
C ASN A 155 7.50 2.14 -20.24
N LYS A 156 7.86 2.40 -18.98
CA LYS A 156 8.36 3.70 -18.47
C LYS A 156 7.41 4.89 -18.80
N ALA A 157 6.10 4.63 -18.87
CA ALA A 157 5.08 5.67 -19.04
C ALA A 157 4.94 6.49 -17.74
N PRO A 158 4.84 7.84 -17.80
CA PRO A 158 4.78 8.65 -16.58
C PRO A 158 3.56 8.39 -15.69
N LEU A 159 3.72 8.73 -14.41
CA LEU A 159 2.66 8.76 -13.40
C LEU A 159 2.60 10.15 -12.75
N THR A 160 1.41 10.60 -12.32
CA THR A 160 1.26 11.90 -11.62
C THR A 160 2.10 11.96 -10.36
N MET A 161 2.76 13.09 -10.12
CA MET A 161 3.55 13.35 -8.91
C MET A 161 2.81 14.29 -7.94
N GLN A 162 1.61 14.75 -8.30
CA GLN A 162 0.85 15.74 -7.53
C GLN A 162 0.50 15.27 -6.11
N CYS A 163 0.36 13.96 -5.91
CA CYS A 163 0.15 13.35 -4.59
C CYS A 163 1.31 13.60 -3.59
N PHE A 164 2.54 13.83 -4.06
CA PHE A 164 3.69 14.10 -3.17
C PHE A 164 3.67 15.50 -2.57
N TYR A 165 2.98 16.47 -3.18
CA TYR A 165 2.90 17.84 -2.67
C TYR A 165 2.24 17.91 -1.28
N HIS A 166 1.41 16.93 -0.93
CA HIS A 166 0.67 16.86 0.34
C HIS A 166 1.24 15.84 1.35
N LEU A 167 2.47 15.34 1.11
CA LEU A 167 3.10 14.30 1.93
C LEU A 167 3.69 14.81 3.27
N PHE A 168 4.14 16.07 3.32
CA PHE A 168 4.82 16.65 4.49
C PHE A 168 4.33 18.07 4.81
N GLY A 169 4.42 18.47 6.07
CA GLY A 169 3.92 19.79 6.52
C GLY A 169 2.40 19.94 6.44
N CYS A 170 1.69 18.81 6.41
CA CYS A 170 0.24 18.70 6.29
C CYS A 170 -0.35 17.98 7.52
N THR A 171 -1.60 18.27 7.87
CA THR A 171 -2.33 17.65 8.99
C THR A 171 -3.82 17.67 8.69
N ARG A 172 -4.57 16.72 9.26
CA ARG A 172 -6.05 16.75 9.24
C ARG A 172 -6.58 17.76 10.24
N ILE A 173 -7.61 18.50 9.85
CA ILE A 173 -8.41 19.38 10.72
C ILE A 173 -9.91 19.10 10.52
N PRO A 174 -10.77 19.38 11.51
CA PRO A 174 -12.20 19.50 11.28
C PRO A 174 -12.47 20.85 10.60
N ASP A 175 -13.44 20.89 9.69
CA ASP A 175 -13.97 22.16 9.17
C ASP A 175 -14.61 22.94 10.33
N PHE A 176 -14.32 24.24 10.45
CA PHE A 176 -14.92 25.13 11.45
C PHE A 176 -15.84 26.20 10.85
N GLU A 177 -15.83 26.38 9.53
CA GLU A 177 -16.50 27.49 8.84
C GLU A 177 -17.93 27.14 8.42
N GLY A 178 -18.33 25.88 8.58
CA GLY A 178 -19.70 25.40 8.34
C GLY A 178 -19.92 24.89 6.92
N GLY A 179 -18.84 24.60 6.20
CA GLY A 179 -18.89 23.93 4.91
C GLY A 179 -19.46 22.51 5.01
N THR A 180 -19.80 21.94 3.85
CA THR A 180 -20.30 20.56 3.71
C THR A 180 -19.18 19.49 3.75
N SER A 181 -17.97 19.90 4.10
CA SER A 181 -16.83 19.04 4.43
C SER A 181 -16.76 18.88 5.94
N ASP A 182 -16.93 17.68 6.48
CA ASP A 182 -16.75 17.48 7.93
C ASP A 182 -15.27 17.58 8.37
N ILE A 183 -14.38 17.19 7.46
CA ILE A 183 -12.94 17.02 7.65
C ILE A 183 -12.24 17.68 6.46
N SER A 184 -11.11 18.34 6.69
CA SER A 184 -10.23 18.86 5.64
C SER A 184 -8.74 18.73 6.03
N MET A 185 -7.87 18.98 5.05
CA MET A 185 -6.42 19.08 5.25
C MET A 185 -6.04 20.55 5.52
N LYS A 186 -5.16 20.76 6.51
CA LYS A 186 -4.39 21.99 6.67
C LYS A 186 -2.95 21.74 6.20
N LYS A 187 -2.36 22.74 5.55
CA LYS A 187 -0.93 22.82 5.21
C LYS A 187 -0.36 24.15 5.71
N TYR A 188 0.96 24.21 5.91
CA TYR A 188 1.68 25.46 6.20
C TYR A 188 1.40 26.56 5.16
N LYS A 189 1.51 27.84 5.58
CA LYS A 189 1.25 28.99 4.70
C LYS A 189 2.50 29.42 3.94
N HIS A 190 3.63 29.55 4.65
CA HIS A 190 4.94 29.85 4.08
C HIS A 190 5.90 28.67 4.30
N ILE A 191 6.89 28.49 3.43
CA ILE A 191 7.82 27.35 3.52
C ILE A 191 8.63 27.36 4.83
N ASN A 192 8.84 28.55 5.42
CA ASN A 192 9.54 28.74 6.70
C ASN A 192 8.68 28.48 7.95
N ASP A 193 7.34 28.38 7.83
CA ASP A 193 6.47 27.90 8.92
C ASP A 193 6.74 26.41 9.26
N SER A 194 7.32 25.68 8.31
CA SER A 194 7.43 24.22 8.33
C SER A 194 8.89 23.80 8.13
N ARG A 195 9.70 23.94 9.17
CA ARG A 195 11.15 23.60 9.17
C ARG A 195 11.53 22.63 10.28
N HIS A 196 10.57 22.22 11.10
CA HIS A 196 10.73 21.45 12.32
C HIS A 196 9.96 20.12 12.29
N ILE A 197 10.37 19.20 13.15
CA ILE A 197 9.63 17.99 13.51
C ILE A 197 9.04 18.13 14.92
N ILE A 198 7.94 17.42 15.19
CA ILE A 198 7.50 17.13 16.56
C ILE A 198 8.05 15.77 16.97
N ILE A 199 8.56 15.66 18.19
CA ILE A 199 9.06 14.40 18.76
C ILE A 199 8.18 14.06 19.98
N LEU A 200 7.56 12.89 19.97
CA LEU A 200 6.73 12.36 21.06
C LEU A 200 7.47 11.22 21.78
N ALA A 201 7.68 11.37 23.08
CA ALA A 201 8.26 10.33 23.94
C ALA A 201 7.64 10.40 25.34
N ASN A 202 7.07 9.29 25.83
CA ASN A 202 6.36 9.22 27.12
C ASN A 202 5.39 10.42 27.36
N ASN A 203 4.50 10.69 26.40
CA ASN A 203 3.57 11.84 26.38
C ASN A 203 4.23 13.24 26.48
N GLN A 204 5.55 13.36 26.40
CA GLN A 204 6.24 14.63 26.29
C GLN A 204 6.39 15.00 24.82
N TYR A 205 6.23 16.29 24.51
CA TYR A 205 6.20 16.82 23.15
C TYR A 205 7.39 17.77 22.99
N TYR A 206 8.30 17.50 22.06
CA TYR A 206 9.40 18.40 21.75
C TYR A 206 9.27 18.92 20.32
N SER A 207 9.65 20.18 20.11
CA SER A 207 9.90 20.74 18.77
C SER A 207 11.39 20.74 18.49
N LEU A 208 11.79 20.40 17.27
CA LEU A 208 13.16 20.58 16.79
C LEU A 208 13.14 21.12 15.37
N GLU A 209 13.62 22.35 15.17
CA GLU A 209 13.96 22.84 13.84
C GLU A 209 15.10 22.00 13.26
N VAL A 210 14.92 21.48 12.04
CA VAL A 210 15.85 20.55 11.38
C VAL A 210 16.25 20.98 9.97
N LEU A 211 15.65 22.05 9.45
CA LEU A 211 15.97 22.67 8.16
C LEU A 211 16.32 24.16 8.35
N THR A 212 17.34 24.64 7.62
CA THR A 212 17.66 26.08 7.57
C THR A 212 16.47 26.90 7.07
N GLU A 213 16.45 28.19 7.38
CA GLU A 213 15.48 29.09 6.74
C GLU A 213 15.67 29.11 5.20
N PHE A 214 14.57 29.22 4.45
CA PHE A 214 14.62 29.49 3.01
C PHE A 214 14.88 30.97 2.78
N ASP A 215 15.99 31.25 2.09
CA ASP A 215 16.37 32.54 1.56
C ASP A 215 16.41 32.46 0.02
N GLU A 216 15.82 33.44 -0.67
CA GLU A 216 15.68 33.39 -2.12
C GLU A 216 17.01 33.67 -2.86
N ASP A 217 17.89 34.49 -2.29
CA ASP A 217 19.20 34.78 -2.88
C ASP A 217 20.16 33.61 -2.69
N LEU A 218 20.16 32.99 -1.51
CA LEU A 218 20.88 31.72 -1.28
C LEU A 218 20.38 30.61 -2.20
N TYR A 219 19.08 30.53 -2.48
CA TYR A 219 18.53 29.57 -3.45
C TYR A 219 18.96 29.88 -4.89
N ARG A 220 19.08 31.16 -5.28
CA ARG A 220 19.59 31.55 -6.61
C ARG A 220 21.02 31.08 -6.82
N GLU A 221 21.85 31.06 -5.78
CA GLU A 221 23.23 30.54 -5.85
C GLU A 221 23.30 29.00 -5.73
N THR A 222 22.76 28.44 -4.65
CA THR A 222 22.95 27.02 -4.25
C THR A 222 22.00 26.02 -4.91
N LYS A 223 20.88 26.50 -5.46
CA LYS A 223 19.74 25.69 -5.94
C LYS A 223 19.07 24.79 -4.90
N THR A 224 19.35 24.94 -3.61
CA THR A 224 18.56 24.31 -2.54
C THR A 224 17.74 25.31 -1.75
N LYS A 225 16.51 24.94 -1.40
CA LYS A 225 15.60 25.79 -0.60
C LYS A 225 15.86 25.63 0.91
N HIS A 226 16.51 24.55 1.33
CA HIS A 226 16.97 24.32 2.71
C HIS A 226 18.22 23.45 2.75
N GLN A 227 19.03 23.59 3.79
CA GLN A 227 20.04 22.61 4.19
C GLN A 227 19.57 21.86 5.44
N ILE A 228 20.02 20.62 5.61
CA ILE A 228 19.71 19.78 6.77
C ILE A 228 20.61 20.19 7.94
N LEU A 229 20.03 20.56 9.09
CA LEU A 229 20.79 21.13 10.21
C LEU A 229 21.69 20.12 10.95
N PHE A 230 21.35 18.83 10.96
CA PHE A 230 22.02 17.81 11.78
C PHE A 230 22.43 16.58 10.99
N HIS A 231 23.66 16.11 11.18
CA HIS A 231 24.09 14.79 10.74
C HIS A 231 23.53 13.68 11.63
N ASP A 232 23.57 12.43 11.16
CA ASP A 232 23.00 11.27 11.88
C ASP A 232 23.51 11.18 13.33
N HIS A 233 24.81 11.42 13.58
CA HIS A 233 25.37 11.36 14.94
C HIS A 233 24.82 12.44 15.89
N GLU A 234 24.62 13.67 15.41
CA GLU A 234 24.07 14.77 16.21
C GLU A 234 22.59 14.51 16.56
N LEU A 235 21.86 13.88 15.64
CA LEU A 235 20.50 13.42 15.91
C LEU A 235 20.46 12.25 16.90
N VAL A 236 21.45 11.35 16.92
CA VAL A 236 21.55 10.29 17.94
C VAL A 236 21.66 10.88 19.33
N ASP A 237 22.56 11.84 19.54
CA ASP A 237 22.73 12.49 20.85
C ASP A 237 21.42 13.20 21.29
N ILE A 238 20.72 13.87 20.36
CA ILE A 238 19.44 14.53 20.62
C ILE A 238 18.33 13.51 20.97
N PHE A 239 18.16 12.44 20.18
CA PHE A 239 17.12 11.45 20.43
C PHE A 239 17.40 10.63 21.68
N GLN A 240 18.66 10.25 21.96
CA GLN A 240 19.02 9.57 23.19
C GLN A 240 18.80 10.47 24.41
N HIS A 241 19.15 11.75 24.35
CA HIS A 241 18.85 12.70 25.43
C HIS A 241 17.34 12.83 25.69
N ILE A 242 16.51 12.86 24.64
CA ILE A 242 15.04 12.90 24.81
C ILE A 242 14.53 11.58 25.43
N ILE A 243 15.04 10.42 25.03
CA ILE A 243 14.71 9.12 25.67
C ILE A 243 15.09 9.17 27.16
N ASP A 244 16.34 9.53 27.47
CA ASP A 244 16.86 9.58 28.83
C ASP A 244 16.11 10.57 29.74
N GLU A 245 15.68 11.73 29.24
CA GLU A 245 14.85 12.67 30.01
C GLU A 245 13.41 12.18 30.18
N THR A 246 12.83 11.56 29.15
CA THR A 246 11.42 11.16 29.19
C THR A 246 11.17 9.84 29.93
N ASP A 247 12.16 8.93 29.99
CA ASP A 247 12.14 7.76 30.88
C ASP A 247 12.20 8.13 32.37
N LYS A 248 12.64 9.35 32.73
CA LYS A 248 12.61 9.86 34.11
C LYS A 248 11.22 10.35 34.54
N VAL A 249 10.29 10.56 33.61
CA VAL A 249 8.95 11.09 33.89
C VAL A 249 8.03 9.95 34.35
N PRO A 250 7.47 9.99 35.58
CA PRO A 250 6.54 8.95 36.05
C PRO A 250 5.32 8.81 35.14
N ALA A 251 4.84 7.59 34.93
CA ALA A 251 3.69 7.33 34.07
C ALA A 251 2.44 8.13 34.48
N GLU A 252 2.22 8.31 35.80
CA GLU A 252 1.11 9.09 36.36
C GLU A 252 1.23 10.61 36.14
N ASP A 253 2.41 11.12 35.81
CA ASP A 253 2.63 12.52 35.40
C ASP A 253 2.59 12.65 33.87
N SER A 254 3.22 11.72 33.17
CA SER A 254 3.17 11.57 31.70
C SER A 254 1.74 11.59 31.16
N ILE A 255 0.84 10.77 31.73
CA ILE A 255 -0.54 10.63 31.25
C ILE A 255 -1.34 11.95 31.29
N LYS A 256 -0.99 12.89 32.17
CA LYS A 256 -1.67 14.21 32.25
C LYS A 256 -1.51 15.01 30.97
N ASN A 257 -0.48 14.70 30.16
CA ASN A 257 -0.17 15.36 28.90
C ASN A 257 -0.55 14.53 27.65
N CYS A 258 -1.42 13.51 27.76
CA CYS A 258 -1.85 12.69 26.61
C CYS A 258 -2.85 13.39 25.66
N ILE A 259 -2.58 14.65 25.32
CA ILE A 259 -3.42 15.54 24.48
C ILE A 259 -3.77 14.89 23.15
N GLY A 260 -2.85 14.12 22.57
CA GLY A 260 -3.03 13.35 21.34
C GLY A 260 -4.20 12.37 21.35
N SER A 261 -4.68 11.91 22.52
CA SER A 261 -5.92 11.13 22.64
C SER A 261 -7.16 11.87 22.11
N ILE A 262 -7.15 13.22 22.08
CA ILE A 262 -8.23 14.01 21.47
C ILE A 262 -8.34 13.70 19.97
N THR A 263 -7.25 13.30 19.30
CA THR A 263 -7.24 12.92 17.87
C THR A 263 -7.88 11.54 17.60
N THR A 264 -8.20 10.78 18.65
CA THR A 264 -8.91 9.48 18.60
C THR A 264 -10.36 9.59 19.08
N GLN A 265 -10.91 10.81 19.15
CA GLN A 265 -12.32 11.03 19.44
C GLN A 265 -13.17 11.00 18.16
N PRO A 266 -14.46 10.58 18.24
CA PRO A 266 -15.41 10.79 17.17
C PRO A 266 -15.43 12.24 16.71
N LEU A 267 -15.62 12.47 15.41
CA LEU A 267 -15.57 13.78 14.73
C LEU A 267 -16.18 14.94 15.55
N LYS A 268 -17.40 14.74 16.06
CA LYS A 268 -18.18 15.72 16.85
C LYS A 268 -17.53 16.09 18.20
N ASN A 269 -16.75 15.18 18.78
CA ASN A 269 -16.00 15.39 20.01
C ASN A 269 -14.59 15.92 19.71
N TRP A 270 -13.89 15.37 18.71
CA TRP A 270 -12.58 15.86 18.25
C TRP A 270 -12.66 17.32 17.79
N LYS A 271 -13.66 17.71 16.99
CA LYS A 271 -13.93 19.11 16.58
C LYS A 271 -14.09 20.05 17.79
N LYS A 272 -14.71 19.59 18.88
CA LYS A 272 -14.80 20.35 20.13
C LYS A 272 -13.47 20.38 20.88
N GLY A 273 -12.82 19.23 21.06
CA GLY A 273 -11.56 19.11 21.80
C GLY A 273 -10.43 19.92 21.17
N ARG A 274 -10.24 19.77 19.86
CA ARG A 274 -9.32 20.60 19.06
C ARG A 274 -9.70 22.08 19.10
N GLY A 275 -11.00 22.39 19.10
CA GLY A 275 -11.50 23.76 19.26
C GLY A 275 -11.23 24.40 20.64
N GLU A 276 -11.15 23.62 21.72
CA GLU A 276 -10.73 24.11 23.05
C GLU A 276 -9.20 24.13 23.20
N LEU A 277 -8.49 23.17 22.60
CA LEU A 277 -7.03 23.18 22.51
C LEU A 277 -6.54 24.44 21.77
N ASN A 278 -7.15 24.79 20.64
CA ASN A 278 -6.83 26.00 19.88
C ASN A 278 -7.08 27.32 20.65
N LYS A 279 -8.00 27.33 21.63
CA LYS A 279 -8.27 28.51 22.47
C LYS A 279 -7.26 28.66 23.61
N SER A 280 -6.78 27.55 24.15
CA SER A 280 -5.89 27.50 25.31
C SER A 280 -4.41 27.46 24.93
N ASN A 281 -4.10 26.93 23.74
CA ASN A 281 -2.77 26.58 23.25
C ASN A 281 -2.65 26.83 21.71
N PRO A 282 -2.95 28.04 21.20
CA PRO A 282 -2.96 28.32 19.76
C PRO A 282 -1.58 28.11 19.11
N GLU A 283 -0.50 28.59 19.74
CA GLU A 283 0.85 28.51 19.18
C GLU A 283 1.39 27.08 19.21
N GLN A 284 1.14 26.32 20.29
CA GLN A 284 1.51 24.90 20.37
C GLN A 284 0.76 24.08 19.32
N LEU A 285 -0.52 24.37 19.06
CA LEU A 285 -1.28 23.70 18.01
C LEU A 285 -0.85 24.12 16.60
N LYS A 286 -0.48 25.40 16.38
CA LYS A 286 0.19 25.83 15.13
C LYS A 286 1.49 25.07 14.92
N LEU A 287 2.31 24.96 15.96
CA LEU A 287 3.61 24.28 15.93
C LEU A 287 3.45 22.80 15.61
N ILE A 288 2.46 22.11 16.19
CA ILE A 288 2.13 20.74 15.80
C ILE A 288 1.63 20.69 14.35
N ASP A 289 0.64 21.49 13.98
CA ASP A 289 0.01 21.46 12.66
C ASP A 289 1.00 21.65 11.50
N ASP A 290 1.89 22.63 11.63
CA ASP A 290 2.77 23.08 10.55
C ASP A 290 4.06 22.23 10.47
N ALA A 291 4.33 21.38 11.47
CA ALA A 291 5.50 20.50 11.50
C ALA A 291 5.58 19.54 10.29
N LEU A 292 6.81 19.24 9.85
CA LEU A 292 7.10 18.39 8.70
C LEU A 292 6.42 17.02 8.81
N PHE A 293 6.65 16.34 9.93
CA PHE A 293 6.04 15.07 10.36
C PHE A 293 6.25 14.91 11.88
N VAL A 294 5.66 13.88 12.47
CA VAL A 294 5.86 13.50 13.87
C VAL A 294 6.85 12.33 13.95
N VAL A 295 7.79 12.38 14.88
CA VAL A 295 8.61 11.24 15.34
C VAL A 295 8.02 10.73 16.66
N VAL A 296 7.89 9.43 16.82
CA VAL A 296 7.43 8.79 18.06
C VAL A 296 8.48 7.80 18.55
N LEU A 297 9.06 8.09 19.71
CA LEU A 297 10.01 7.22 20.41
C LEU A 297 9.19 6.35 21.37
N ASP A 298 8.82 5.16 20.90
CA ASP A 298 7.95 4.24 21.63
C ASP A 298 8.75 3.34 22.57
N SER A 299 8.32 3.22 23.82
CA SER A 299 9.07 2.54 24.89
C SER A 299 8.89 1.01 24.93
N ASN A 300 8.00 0.44 24.12
CA ASN A 300 7.82 -1.02 24.02
C ASN A 300 8.95 -1.67 23.19
N SER A 301 9.07 -3.00 23.30
CA SER A 301 9.98 -3.83 22.50
C SER A 301 9.26 -5.03 21.88
N PRO A 302 8.42 -4.85 20.85
CA PRO A 302 7.66 -5.94 20.23
C PRO A 302 8.55 -6.92 19.44
N GLU A 303 8.39 -8.23 19.67
CA GLU A 303 9.20 -9.27 19.01
C GLU A 303 8.46 -9.94 17.85
N THR A 304 7.21 -10.35 18.07
CA THR A 304 6.38 -11.08 17.10
C THR A 304 5.68 -10.14 16.11
N ASP A 305 5.34 -10.64 14.92
CA ASP A 305 4.56 -9.91 13.91
C ASP A 305 3.26 -9.32 14.47
N GLN A 306 2.59 -10.03 15.39
CA GLN A 306 1.34 -9.58 15.99
C GLN A 306 1.57 -8.46 17.03
N GLU A 307 2.64 -8.53 17.84
CA GLU A 307 3.00 -7.44 18.76
C GLU A 307 3.48 -6.20 18.00
N LYS A 308 4.30 -6.38 16.96
CA LYS A 308 4.74 -5.30 16.06
C LYS A 308 3.52 -4.60 15.44
N THR A 309 2.52 -5.39 15.00
CA THR A 309 1.23 -4.89 14.50
C THR A 309 0.53 -3.99 15.51
N SER A 310 0.29 -4.44 16.74
CA SER A 310 -0.40 -3.64 17.76
C SER A 310 0.39 -2.39 18.18
N VAL A 311 1.70 -2.52 18.44
CA VAL A 311 2.54 -1.41 18.91
C VAL A 311 2.69 -0.31 17.85
N ILE A 312 2.90 -0.66 16.58
CA ILE A 312 2.99 0.36 15.51
C ILE A 312 1.60 0.97 15.24
N SER A 313 0.55 0.17 15.12
CA SER A 313 -0.78 0.69 14.73
C SER A 313 -1.42 1.59 15.78
N HIS A 314 -1.34 1.23 17.06
CA HIS A 314 -2.01 1.97 18.14
C HIS A 314 -1.22 2.07 19.46
N GLY A 315 -0.02 1.49 19.59
CA GLY A 315 0.75 1.49 20.84
C GLY A 315 0.20 0.54 21.91
N SER A 316 0.88 0.42 23.04
CA SER A 316 0.40 -0.43 24.14
C SER A 316 -0.76 0.23 24.90
N SER A 317 -1.66 -0.58 25.45
CA SER A 317 -2.68 -0.19 26.43
C SER A 317 -2.44 -1.02 27.69
N VAL A 318 -2.14 -0.34 28.81
CA VAL A 318 -1.72 -0.95 30.08
C VAL A 318 -2.32 -0.14 31.21
N LEU A 319 -2.94 -0.80 32.18
CA LEU A 319 -3.39 -0.17 33.43
C LEU A 319 -2.34 -0.42 34.52
N SER A 320 -1.95 0.63 35.23
CA SER A 320 -1.13 0.57 36.44
C SER A 320 -1.90 -0.07 37.62
N GLU A 321 -1.18 -0.37 38.71
CA GLU A 321 -1.81 -0.75 39.99
C GLU A 321 -2.76 0.34 40.55
N SER A 322 -2.50 1.61 40.20
CA SER A 322 -3.36 2.76 40.49
C SER A 322 -4.58 2.89 39.56
N ASN A 323 -4.80 1.94 38.64
CA ASN A 323 -5.86 1.96 37.62
C ASN A 323 -5.78 3.21 36.71
N ILE A 324 -4.57 3.61 36.35
CA ILE A 324 -4.26 4.70 35.43
C ILE A 324 -3.67 4.09 34.15
N GLN A 325 -4.08 4.59 32.98
CA GLN A 325 -3.49 4.19 31.70
C GLN A 325 -2.03 4.64 31.62
N SER A 326 -1.12 3.69 31.41
CA SER A 326 0.32 3.92 31.27
C SER A 326 0.89 3.41 29.93
N GLY A 327 0.04 2.85 29.07
CA GLY A 327 0.42 2.35 27.75
C GLY A 327 0.71 3.46 26.73
N THR A 328 1.58 3.17 25.76
CA THR A 328 2.09 4.15 24.80
C THR A 328 1.08 4.63 23.76
N CYS A 329 -0.12 4.03 23.70
CA CYS A 329 -1.22 4.48 22.83
C CYS A 329 -1.58 5.97 23.02
N THR A 330 -1.36 6.46 24.23
CA THR A 330 -1.53 7.85 24.67
C THR A 330 -0.56 8.83 23.99
N SER A 331 0.65 8.35 23.67
CA SER A 331 1.77 9.11 23.12
C SER A 331 1.81 9.00 21.59
N ARG A 332 0.77 9.53 20.94
CA ARG A 332 0.53 9.50 19.48
C ARG A 332 -0.18 10.79 19.03
N TRP A 333 -0.10 11.14 17.73
CA TRP A 333 -0.87 12.24 17.13
C TRP A 333 -1.42 11.84 15.76
N TYR A 334 -2.64 11.30 15.74
CA TYR A 334 -3.20 10.60 14.57
C TYR A 334 -3.71 11.52 13.46
N ASP A 335 -3.78 12.84 13.68
CA ASP A 335 -4.11 13.82 12.63
C ASP A 335 -2.93 14.08 11.65
N LYS A 336 -1.75 13.49 11.87
CA LYS A 336 -0.54 13.71 11.05
C LYS A 336 0.21 12.41 10.76
N LEU A 337 1.08 12.45 9.73
CA LEU A 337 2.10 11.44 9.46
C LEU A 337 3.04 11.26 10.66
N GLN A 338 3.12 10.02 11.16
CA GLN A 338 3.97 9.62 12.27
C GLN A 338 5.01 8.58 11.79
N LEU A 339 6.28 8.84 12.05
CA LEU A 339 7.38 7.87 12.04
C LEU A 339 7.56 7.34 13.47
N ILE A 340 7.27 6.07 13.69
CA ILE A 340 7.34 5.40 14.99
C ILE A 340 8.58 4.51 15.02
N VAL A 341 9.40 4.60 16.07
CA VAL A 341 10.54 3.70 16.30
C VAL A 341 10.48 3.21 17.75
N THR A 342 10.47 1.90 17.94
CA THR A 342 10.40 1.23 19.25
C THR A 342 11.77 1.11 19.92
N ARG A 343 11.80 0.76 21.21
CA ARG A 343 13.03 0.56 21.98
C ARG A 343 13.94 -0.56 21.46
N ASN A 344 13.37 -1.55 20.76
CA ASN A 344 14.11 -2.58 20.01
C ASN A 344 14.22 -2.29 18.50
N SER A 345 14.17 -1.02 18.10
CA SER A 345 14.42 -0.54 16.73
C SER A 345 13.47 -1.04 15.64
N VAL A 346 12.31 -1.60 16.00
CA VAL A 346 11.22 -1.84 15.05
C VAL A 346 10.67 -0.48 14.64
N ALA A 347 10.68 -0.20 13.35
CA ALA A 347 10.22 1.05 12.79
C ALA A 347 8.89 0.85 12.03
N GLY A 348 8.05 1.87 12.04
CA GLY A 348 6.77 1.87 11.34
C GLY A 348 6.23 3.26 11.09
N ILE A 349 5.16 3.31 10.29
CA ILE A 349 4.58 4.55 9.76
C ILE A 349 3.08 4.49 9.94
N VAL A 350 2.48 5.56 10.46
CA VAL A 350 1.03 5.73 10.60
C VAL A 350 0.66 7.06 9.94
N TRP A 351 -0.35 7.06 9.06
CA TRP A 351 -0.77 8.27 8.34
C TRP A 351 -2.28 8.44 8.31
N GLU A 352 -2.72 9.66 8.06
CA GLU A 352 -4.13 9.99 7.94
C GLU A 352 -4.60 9.72 6.50
N SER A 353 -5.54 8.78 6.36
CA SER A 353 -5.92 8.19 5.07
C SER A 353 -6.89 9.03 4.23
N LEU A 354 -7.66 9.94 4.84
CA LEU A 354 -8.60 10.79 4.12
C LEU A 354 -7.88 11.90 3.33
N THR A 355 -6.71 12.33 3.82
CA THR A 355 -5.94 13.46 3.29
C THR A 355 -4.64 13.08 2.56
N MET A 356 -3.97 11.99 2.95
CA MET A 356 -2.65 11.61 2.41
C MET A 356 -2.68 10.39 1.47
N ASP A 357 -1.88 10.43 0.40
CA ASP A 357 -1.86 9.36 -0.61
C ASP A 357 -0.98 8.16 -0.22
N SER A 358 -1.58 6.98 -0.12
CA SER A 358 -0.88 5.74 0.22
C SER A 358 0.17 5.31 -0.83
N THR A 359 0.07 5.73 -2.11
CA THR A 359 1.14 5.48 -3.10
C THR A 359 2.36 6.37 -2.86
N ALA A 360 2.15 7.61 -2.40
CA ALA A 360 3.22 8.54 -2.06
C ALA A 360 3.94 8.13 -0.78
N ILE A 361 3.19 7.66 0.22
CA ILE A 361 3.73 6.99 1.42
C ILE A 361 4.60 5.79 1.01
N LEU A 362 4.11 4.90 0.14
CA LEU A 362 4.85 3.70 -0.27
C LEU A 362 6.16 4.02 -1.01
N ARG A 363 6.18 5.10 -1.82
CA ARG A 363 7.41 5.63 -2.44
C ARG A 363 8.39 6.15 -1.40
N PHE A 364 7.92 7.02 -0.51
CA PHE A 364 8.71 7.59 0.58
C PHE A 364 9.42 6.49 1.39
N ILE A 365 8.70 5.43 1.74
CA ILE A 365 9.25 4.31 2.49
C ILE A 365 10.22 3.45 1.69
N SER A 366 9.95 3.22 0.40
CA SER A 366 10.94 2.61 -0.52
C SER A 366 12.25 3.39 -0.52
N ASP A 367 12.20 4.72 -0.52
CA ASP A 367 13.36 5.57 -0.77
C ASP A 367 14.21 5.78 0.50
N ILE A 368 13.61 6.00 1.68
CA ILE A 368 14.37 6.12 2.94
C ILE A 368 15.04 4.80 3.35
N TYR A 369 14.40 3.67 3.07
CA TYR A 369 15.00 2.35 3.27
C TYR A 369 16.17 2.12 2.30
N THR A 370 16.02 2.54 1.04
CA THR A 370 17.11 2.40 0.06
C THR A 370 18.29 3.32 0.42
N ASP A 371 18.08 4.52 0.98
CA ASP A 371 19.18 5.35 1.53
C ASP A 371 19.88 4.67 2.71
N SER A 372 19.13 3.95 3.57
CA SER A 372 19.71 3.12 4.64
C SER A 372 20.63 2.02 4.08
N VAL A 373 20.20 1.35 3.00
CA VAL A 373 20.99 0.33 2.29
C VAL A 373 22.23 0.93 1.61
N LEU A 374 22.11 2.13 1.02
CA LEU A 374 23.24 2.81 0.39
C LEU A 374 24.25 3.36 1.40
N LYS A 375 23.81 3.83 2.58
CA LYS A 375 24.70 4.15 3.71
C LYS A 375 25.53 2.94 4.12
N LEU A 376 24.91 1.75 4.24
CA LEU A 376 25.63 0.50 4.49
C LEU A 376 26.63 0.19 3.36
N ALA A 377 26.22 0.29 2.10
CA ALA A 377 27.09 0.03 0.96
C ALA A 377 28.29 0.99 0.89
N LYS A 378 28.10 2.28 1.19
CA LYS A 378 29.17 3.29 1.28
C LYS A 378 30.17 2.94 2.39
N ASN A 379 29.68 2.54 3.57
CA ASN A 379 30.53 2.20 4.70
C ASN A 379 31.31 0.88 4.52
N ILE A 380 30.90 -0.01 3.62
CA ILE A 380 31.65 -1.23 3.26
C ILE A 380 32.61 -0.98 2.08
N ASN A 381 32.15 -0.29 1.02
CA ASN A 381 32.87 -0.22 -0.27
C ASN A 381 33.55 1.13 -0.55
N GLY A 382 33.34 2.15 0.27
CA GLY A 382 33.83 3.52 0.05
C GLY A 382 33.12 4.29 -1.08
N SER A 383 32.10 3.70 -1.70
CA SER A 383 31.41 4.23 -2.89
C SER A 383 30.36 5.29 -2.57
N GLU A 384 30.41 6.44 -3.23
CA GLU A 384 29.52 7.59 -2.98
C GLU A 384 28.18 7.53 -3.75
N TYR A 385 27.42 6.44 -3.56
CA TYR A 385 26.07 6.34 -4.12
C TYR A 385 25.05 7.09 -3.25
N THR A 386 24.19 7.88 -3.90
CA THR A 386 23.04 8.58 -3.31
C THR A 386 21.81 8.46 -4.21
N LEU A 387 20.62 8.51 -3.63
CA LEU A 387 19.33 8.61 -4.36
C LEU A 387 18.88 10.06 -4.58
N PHE A 388 19.43 10.96 -3.77
CA PHE A 388 19.06 12.37 -3.69
C PHE A 388 20.05 13.22 -4.48
N ASP A 389 19.58 14.36 -4.97
CA ASP A 389 20.35 15.28 -5.79
C ASP A 389 21.44 16.02 -4.99
N GLU A 390 22.44 16.54 -5.71
CA GLU A 390 23.63 17.17 -5.14
C GLU A 390 23.33 18.45 -4.34
N ALA A 391 22.17 19.08 -4.51
CA ALA A 391 21.77 20.26 -3.73
C ALA A 391 21.27 19.89 -2.32
N VAL A 392 21.01 18.60 -2.02
CA VAL A 392 20.69 18.12 -0.67
C VAL A 392 21.93 18.13 0.22
N THR A 393 22.24 19.30 0.73
CA THR A 393 23.40 19.58 1.58
C THR A 393 23.03 19.65 3.06
N PHE A 394 24.01 19.38 3.92
CA PHE A 394 23.93 19.67 5.34
C PHE A 394 24.43 21.10 5.60
N ALA A 395 23.90 21.73 6.64
CA ALA A 395 24.33 23.05 7.10
C ALA A 395 25.76 22.98 7.69
N ASP A 396 26.55 24.04 7.51
CA ASP A 396 27.90 24.08 8.08
C ASP A 396 27.86 24.09 9.62
N SER A 397 28.88 23.45 10.20
CA SER A 397 29.27 23.45 11.61
C SER A 397 29.34 24.84 12.27
N THR A 398 29.51 25.92 11.50
CA THR A 398 29.54 27.29 12.00
C THR A 398 28.16 27.88 12.31
N ILE A 399 27.08 27.28 11.79
CA ILE A 399 25.70 27.71 12.05
C ILE A 399 25.29 27.30 13.46
N LEU A 400 24.72 28.24 14.23
CA LEU A 400 24.19 27.96 15.56
C LEU A 400 23.00 27.02 15.46
N LYS A 401 23.21 25.74 15.76
CA LYS A 401 22.18 24.72 15.67
C LYS A 401 21.15 24.88 16.80
N PRO A 402 19.84 24.73 16.51
CA PRO A 402 18.78 24.80 17.51
C PRO A 402 18.87 23.63 18.51
N LYS A 403 18.10 23.71 19.59
CA LYS A 403 17.96 22.62 20.57
C LYS A 403 16.52 22.10 20.55
N PRO A 404 16.27 20.86 21.00
CA PRO A 404 14.90 20.38 21.18
C PRO A 404 14.21 21.19 22.30
N GLU A 405 13.08 21.82 21.98
CA GLU A 405 12.30 22.63 22.91
C GLU A 405 11.09 21.84 23.42
N LEU A 406 10.97 21.69 24.74
CA LEU A 406 9.82 21.03 25.38
C LEU A 406 8.57 21.91 25.25
N ILE A 407 7.55 21.43 24.54
CA ILE A 407 6.28 22.09 24.31
C ILE A 407 5.42 21.98 25.57
N GLN A 408 5.31 23.08 26.32
CA GLN A 408 4.44 23.18 27.49
C GLN A 408 3.02 23.60 27.09
N PHE A 409 2.02 22.88 27.60
CA PHE A 409 0.61 23.16 27.35
C PHE A 409 -0.10 23.72 28.59
N ASN A 410 -0.91 24.75 28.38
CA ASN A 410 -1.88 25.26 29.34
C ASN A 410 -3.07 24.29 29.47
N LEU A 411 -2.94 23.32 30.38
CA LEU A 411 -3.95 22.31 30.67
C LEU A 411 -5.06 22.86 31.58
N THR A 412 -5.97 23.65 31.01
CA THR A 412 -7.20 24.09 31.71
C THR A 412 -8.05 22.91 32.19
N ASP A 413 -8.83 23.06 33.25
CA ASP A 413 -9.71 22.01 33.82
C ASP A 413 -10.58 21.30 32.75
N ARG A 414 -11.11 22.09 31.80
CA ARG A 414 -11.93 21.59 30.69
C ARG A 414 -11.11 20.78 29.69
N LEU A 415 -9.86 21.15 29.44
CA LEU A 415 -8.95 20.39 28.60
C LEU A 415 -8.49 19.10 29.32
N GLN A 416 -8.16 19.16 30.61
CA GLN A 416 -7.86 17.96 31.42
C GLN A 416 -9.01 16.94 31.41
N PHE A 417 -10.25 17.41 31.60
CA PHE A 417 -11.45 16.57 31.53
C PHE A 417 -11.65 15.94 30.13
N LEU A 418 -11.41 16.71 29.07
CA LEU A 418 -11.47 16.20 27.69
C LEU A 418 -10.37 15.16 27.42
N ILE A 419 -9.15 15.37 27.93
CA ILE A 419 -8.03 14.42 27.82
C ILE A 419 -8.37 13.11 28.53
N HIS A 420 -8.81 13.17 29.79
CA HIS A 420 -9.19 11.97 30.55
C HIS A 420 -10.30 11.16 29.85
N LEU A 421 -11.38 11.80 29.39
CA LEU A 421 -12.43 11.08 28.64
C LEU A 421 -11.91 10.53 27.29
N SER A 422 -10.95 11.20 26.66
CA SER A 422 -10.38 10.77 25.38
C SER A 422 -9.43 9.58 25.53
N GLU A 423 -8.60 9.58 26.57
CA GLU A 423 -7.80 8.45 27.04
C GLU A 423 -8.70 7.23 27.27
N THR A 424 -9.72 7.37 28.12
CA THR A 424 -10.57 6.21 28.49
C THR A 424 -11.32 5.68 27.27
N SER A 425 -11.76 6.56 26.35
CA SER A 425 -12.34 6.17 25.06
C SER A 425 -11.36 5.42 24.17
N LEU A 426 -10.07 5.79 24.17
CA LEU A 426 -9.01 5.14 23.40
C LEU A 426 -8.67 3.77 23.99
N ALA A 427 -8.60 3.65 25.31
CA ALA A 427 -8.40 2.38 26.00
C ALA A 427 -9.53 1.40 25.67
N ASP A 428 -10.79 1.85 25.74
CA ASP A 428 -11.95 1.09 25.30
C ASP A 428 -11.86 0.70 23.80
N LEU A 429 -11.49 1.65 22.93
CA LEU A 429 -11.38 1.40 21.49
C LEU A 429 -10.32 0.34 21.17
N ILE A 430 -9.16 0.36 21.84
CA ILE A 430 -8.08 -0.62 21.67
C ILE A 430 -8.51 -1.98 22.20
N ASN A 431 -9.09 -2.04 23.40
CA ASN A 431 -9.60 -3.30 23.98
C ASN A 431 -10.75 -3.92 23.17
N GLN A 432 -11.39 -3.15 22.30
CA GLN A 432 -12.42 -3.61 21.37
C GLN A 432 -11.86 -4.11 20.03
N HIS A 433 -10.57 -3.96 19.72
CA HIS A 433 -9.96 -4.43 18.46
C HIS A 433 -9.08 -5.68 18.64
N GLU A 434 -9.18 -6.60 17.68
CA GLU A 434 -8.32 -7.77 17.56
C GLU A 434 -7.49 -7.67 16.27
N TYR A 435 -6.17 -7.76 16.39
CA TYR A 435 -5.22 -7.80 15.29
C TYR A 435 -4.58 -9.18 15.19
N LYS A 436 -4.49 -9.72 13.97
CA LYS A 436 -3.92 -11.04 13.68
C LYS A 436 -3.08 -11.03 12.41
N THR A 437 -1.91 -11.65 12.46
CA THR A 437 -0.97 -11.77 11.34
C THR A 437 -0.81 -13.22 10.90
N HIS A 438 -0.77 -13.48 9.60
CA HIS A 438 -0.58 -14.83 9.06
C HIS A 438 0.29 -14.81 7.78
N THR A 439 1.13 -15.82 7.59
CA THR A 439 1.96 -15.97 6.38
C THR A 439 1.53 -17.21 5.60
N VAL A 440 1.04 -17.01 4.39
CA VAL A 440 0.57 -18.04 3.47
C VAL A 440 1.61 -18.30 2.40
N LYS A 441 2.10 -19.55 2.28
CA LYS A 441 2.93 -19.93 1.13
C LYS A 441 2.06 -20.29 -0.06
N LEU A 442 2.02 -19.42 -1.06
CA LEU A 442 1.32 -19.63 -2.32
C LEU A 442 2.29 -20.11 -3.40
N GLU A 443 1.82 -21.00 -4.26
CA GLU A 443 2.63 -21.54 -5.35
C GLU A 443 2.43 -20.64 -6.57
N SER A 444 2.90 -19.39 -6.47
CA SER A 444 2.58 -18.28 -7.36
C SER A 444 2.88 -18.56 -8.83
N ARG A 445 3.94 -19.35 -9.12
CA ARG A 445 4.26 -19.83 -10.47
C ARG A 445 3.18 -20.75 -11.02
N LEU A 446 2.71 -21.71 -10.21
CA LEU A 446 1.63 -22.62 -10.58
C LEU A 446 0.30 -21.88 -10.77
N ALA A 447 0.02 -20.86 -9.95
CA ALA A 447 -1.13 -19.98 -10.15
C ALA A 447 -1.06 -19.23 -11.50
N ALA A 448 0.11 -18.70 -11.85
CA ALA A 448 0.33 -18.03 -13.13
C ALA A 448 0.18 -18.98 -14.34
N GLU A 449 0.59 -20.25 -14.24
CA GLU A 449 0.34 -21.26 -15.28
C GLU A 449 -1.17 -21.49 -15.55
N PHE A 450 -2.03 -21.26 -14.55
CA PHE A 450 -3.49 -21.28 -14.74
C PHE A 450 -4.09 -19.93 -15.17
N GLY A 451 -3.27 -18.88 -15.36
CA GLY A 451 -3.75 -17.52 -15.64
C GLY A 451 -4.46 -16.88 -14.44
N LEU A 452 -3.98 -17.16 -13.21
CA LEU A 452 -4.52 -16.60 -11.97
C LEU A 452 -3.51 -15.66 -11.32
N SER A 453 -3.84 -14.37 -11.26
CA SER A 453 -3.11 -13.41 -10.43
C SER A 453 -3.27 -13.74 -8.95
N VAL A 454 -2.19 -13.61 -8.17
CA VAL A 454 -2.20 -13.85 -6.71
C VAL A 454 -3.18 -12.88 -6.02
N ASP A 455 -3.29 -11.64 -6.49
CA ASP A 455 -4.25 -10.64 -6.01
C ASP A 455 -5.70 -11.14 -6.09
N SER A 456 -6.11 -11.61 -7.28
CA SER A 456 -7.46 -12.12 -7.50
C SER A 456 -7.72 -13.41 -6.71
N ILE A 457 -6.70 -14.26 -6.51
CA ILE A 457 -6.80 -15.40 -5.59
C ILE A 457 -7.10 -14.94 -4.17
N MET A 458 -6.37 -13.96 -3.65
CA MET A 458 -6.56 -13.43 -2.29
C MET A 458 -7.97 -12.86 -2.13
N GLN A 459 -8.37 -11.94 -3.01
CA GLN A 459 -9.68 -11.29 -2.96
C GLN A 459 -10.85 -12.28 -3.02
N ILE A 460 -10.85 -13.20 -3.98
CA ILE A 460 -11.92 -14.21 -4.11
C ILE A 460 -11.90 -15.22 -2.93
N CYS A 461 -10.73 -15.58 -2.39
CA CYS A 461 -10.67 -16.42 -1.19
C CYS A 461 -11.20 -15.70 0.07
N PHE A 462 -11.06 -14.38 0.20
CA PHE A 462 -11.71 -13.62 1.28
C PHE A 462 -13.25 -13.62 1.15
N GLN A 463 -13.79 -13.50 -0.07
CA GLN A 463 -15.24 -13.64 -0.32
C GLN A 463 -15.78 -14.99 0.15
N ILE A 464 -15.13 -16.08 -0.29
CA ILE A 464 -15.49 -17.45 0.09
C ILE A 464 -15.38 -17.65 1.61
N THR A 465 -14.36 -17.08 2.25
CA THR A 465 -14.16 -17.13 3.70
C THR A 465 -15.29 -16.46 4.47
N ASN A 466 -15.65 -15.24 4.08
CA ASN A 466 -16.73 -14.49 4.69
C ASN A 466 -18.07 -15.22 4.55
N TYR A 467 -18.39 -15.67 3.33
CA TYR A 467 -19.62 -16.43 3.08
C TYR A 467 -19.66 -17.75 3.86
N SER A 468 -18.52 -18.45 4.00
CA SER A 468 -18.42 -19.70 4.76
C SER A 468 -18.64 -19.54 6.27
N LEU A 469 -18.48 -18.32 6.81
CA LEU A 469 -18.71 -18.01 8.24
C LEU A 469 -20.05 -17.33 8.52
N TYR A 470 -20.54 -16.50 7.59
CA TYR A 470 -21.70 -15.63 7.82
C TYR A 470 -22.90 -15.90 6.90
N GLY A 471 -22.76 -16.82 5.93
CA GLY A 471 -23.85 -17.28 5.06
C GLY A 471 -24.42 -16.24 4.09
N ARG A 472 -23.77 -15.07 3.96
CA ARG A 472 -24.21 -13.95 3.12
C ARG A 472 -23.02 -13.26 2.46
N MET A 473 -23.29 -12.58 1.34
CA MET A 473 -22.36 -11.61 0.78
C MET A 473 -22.41 -10.31 1.59
N VAL A 474 -21.35 -9.51 1.45
CA VAL A 474 -21.18 -8.22 2.11
C VAL A 474 -20.51 -7.25 1.14
N ASN A 475 -20.66 -5.94 1.38
CA ASN A 475 -19.91 -4.97 0.60
C ASN A 475 -18.40 -5.12 0.90
N THR A 476 -17.62 -5.34 -0.16
CA THR A 476 -16.17 -5.52 -0.11
C THR A 476 -15.49 -4.53 -1.02
N LEU A 477 -14.52 -3.78 -0.48
CA LEU A 477 -13.93 -2.64 -1.14
C LEU A 477 -12.41 -2.80 -1.27
N GLU A 478 -11.88 -2.68 -2.49
CA GLU A 478 -10.44 -2.61 -2.76
C GLU A 478 -10.04 -1.26 -3.42
N PRO A 479 -8.98 -0.58 -2.94
CA PRO A 479 -8.50 0.67 -3.51
C PRO A 479 -7.50 0.47 -4.66
N ILE A 480 -7.83 0.98 -5.85
CA ILE A 480 -7.02 0.86 -7.06
C ILE A 480 -6.36 2.21 -7.38
N MET A 481 -5.07 2.24 -7.70
CA MET A 481 -4.41 3.51 -8.08
C MET A 481 -4.86 3.99 -9.47
N THR A 482 -5.09 5.30 -9.61
CA THR A 482 -5.41 5.94 -10.91
C THR A 482 -4.33 6.92 -11.37
N ARG A 483 -3.10 6.85 -10.80
CA ARG A 483 -1.97 7.74 -11.09
C ARG A 483 -1.46 7.78 -12.55
N LYS A 484 -2.04 7.00 -13.46
CA LYS A 484 -1.86 7.16 -14.92
C LYS A 484 -2.46 8.47 -15.44
N PHE A 485 -3.38 9.09 -14.69
CA PHE A 485 -4.06 10.34 -15.05
C PHE A 485 -3.54 11.52 -14.21
N ARG A 486 -3.62 12.73 -14.76
CA ARG A 486 -3.25 13.98 -14.12
C ARG A 486 -4.00 14.18 -12.80
N ASP A 487 -3.26 14.50 -11.74
CA ASP A 487 -3.79 14.81 -10.40
C ASP A 487 -4.82 13.77 -9.86
N ALA A 488 -4.69 12.52 -10.32
CA ALA A 488 -5.58 11.42 -9.97
C ALA A 488 -4.99 10.58 -8.82
N ARG A 489 -5.88 10.01 -8.01
CA ARG A 489 -5.56 9.37 -6.73
C ARG A 489 -5.90 7.88 -6.79
N THR A 490 -7.15 7.56 -6.47
CA THR A 490 -7.67 6.19 -6.38
C THR A 490 -9.07 6.07 -6.99
N GLU A 491 -9.35 4.91 -7.56
CA GLU A 491 -10.70 4.38 -7.81
C GLU A 491 -10.97 3.28 -6.77
N LEU A 492 -12.24 2.94 -6.53
CA LEU A 492 -12.62 1.83 -5.66
C LEU A 492 -13.36 0.75 -6.44
N ILE A 493 -12.98 -0.51 -6.25
CA ILE A 493 -13.74 -1.65 -6.81
C ILE A 493 -14.52 -2.37 -5.71
N THR A 494 -15.75 -2.74 -6.05
CA THR A 494 -16.60 -3.61 -5.24
C THR A 494 -16.43 -5.06 -5.70
N VAL A 495 -15.80 -5.91 -4.89
CA VAL A 495 -15.45 -7.29 -5.29
C VAL A 495 -16.69 -8.18 -5.43
N GLN A 496 -17.77 -7.88 -4.71
CA GLN A 496 -19.01 -8.67 -4.79
C GLN A 496 -19.81 -8.43 -6.08
N ASN A 497 -20.26 -9.52 -6.69
CA ASN A 497 -21.23 -9.56 -7.79
C ASN A 497 -21.95 -10.93 -7.79
N ASP A 498 -22.92 -11.14 -8.69
CA ASP A 498 -23.68 -12.39 -8.79
C ASP A 498 -22.81 -13.64 -9.00
N SER A 499 -21.79 -13.58 -9.87
CA SER A 499 -20.90 -14.73 -10.15
C SER A 499 -20.09 -15.11 -8.90
N VAL A 500 -19.55 -14.11 -8.21
CA VAL A 500 -18.83 -14.29 -6.94
C VAL A 500 -19.76 -14.83 -5.85
N ALA A 501 -21.00 -14.35 -5.76
CA ALA A 501 -21.99 -14.86 -4.83
C ALA A 501 -22.39 -16.32 -5.13
N ASN A 502 -22.47 -16.69 -6.41
CA ASN A 502 -22.78 -18.05 -6.84
C ASN A 502 -21.60 -19.01 -6.64
N LEU A 503 -20.36 -18.56 -6.85
CA LEU A 503 -19.15 -19.28 -6.43
C LEU A 503 -19.15 -19.52 -4.91
N CYS A 504 -19.44 -18.50 -4.10
CA CYS A 504 -19.45 -18.63 -2.64
C CYS A 504 -20.51 -19.64 -2.16
N LYS A 505 -21.72 -19.60 -2.75
CA LYS A 505 -22.76 -20.63 -2.55
C LYS A 505 -22.25 -22.02 -2.94
N LEU A 506 -21.70 -22.17 -4.16
CA LEU A 506 -21.18 -23.43 -4.68
C LEU A 506 -20.10 -24.02 -3.76
N TYR A 507 -19.18 -23.18 -3.27
CA TYR A 507 -18.03 -23.60 -2.48
C TYR A 507 -18.41 -24.27 -1.16
N ILE A 508 -19.50 -23.84 -0.51
CA ILE A 508 -19.97 -24.44 0.75
C ILE A 508 -20.79 -25.74 0.57
N THR A 509 -21.17 -26.11 -0.66
CA THR A 509 -21.90 -27.36 -0.94
C THR A 509 -20.96 -28.56 -1.12
N SER A 510 -21.53 -29.76 -1.30
CA SER A 510 -20.82 -30.97 -1.74
C SER A 510 -20.55 -31.03 -3.25
N ALA A 511 -20.62 -29.92 -3.99
CA ALA A 511 -20.34 -29.86 -5.43
C ALA A 511 -18.90 -30.27 -5.79
N ASN A 512 -18.69 -30.62 -7.06
CA ASN A 512 -17.45 -31.25 -7.53
C ASN A 512 -16.27 -30.26 -7.52
N SER A 513 -15.05 -30.76 -7.26
CA SER A 513 -13.86 -29.91 -7.12
C SER A 513 -13.47 -29.16 -8.41
N ALA A 514 -13.77 -29.73 -9.59
CA ALA A 514 -13.54 -29.09 -10.88
C ALA A 514 -14.58 -28.00 -11.17
N GLU A 515 -15.87 -28.20 -10.83
CA GLU A 515 -16.90 -27.15 -10.88
C GLU A 515 -16.49 -25.95 -10.02
N LYS A 516 -16.10 -26.20 -8.76
CA LYS A 516 -15.62 -25.16 -7.84
C LYS A 516 -14.39 -24.43 -8.38
N PHE A 517 -13.46 -25.14 -9.01
CA PHE A 517 -12.25 -24.54 -9.58
C PHE A 517 -12.52 -23.73 -10.86
N ALA A 518 -13.43 -24.19 -11.72
CA ALA A 518 -13.83 -23.46 -12.92
C ALA A 518 -14.51 -22.12 -12.55
N ALA A 519 -15.50 -22.14 -11.66
CA ALA A 519 -16.16 -20.93 -11.17
C ALA A 519 -15.20 -20.01 -10.39
N PHE A 520 -14.23 -20.58 -9.66
CA PHE A 520 -13.17 -19.81 -9.00
C PHE A 520 -12.28 -19.08 -10.00
N LYS A 521 -11.84 -19.77 -11.07
CA LYS A 521 -11.03 -19.16 -12.13
C LYS A 521 -11.81 -18.06 -12.86
N GLU A 522 -13.07 -18.29 -13.21
CA GLU A 522 -13.95 -17.29 -13.83
C GLU A 522 -14.05 -16.03 -12.98
N CYS A 523 -14.32 -16.17 -11.67
CA CYS A 523 -14.37 -15.03 -10.74
C CYS A 523 -13.02 -14.31 -10.61
N CYS A 524 -11.89 -15.01 -10.66
CA CYS A 524 -10.57 -14.39 -10.67
C CYS A 524 -10.32 -13.59 -11.97
N THR A 525 -10.73 -14.09 -13.13
CA THR A 525 -10.64 -13.36 -14.41
C THR A 525 -11.57 -12.14 -14.42
N MET A 526 -12.79 -12.25 -13.88
CA MET A 526 -13.68 -11.10 -13.69
C MET A 526 -13.06 -10.03 -12.78
N HIS A 527 -12.45 -10.44 -11.66
CA HIS A 527 -11.75 -9.55 -10.74
C HIS A 527 -10.57 -8.83 -11.41
N GLN A 528 -9.69 -9.56 -12.10
CA GLN A 528 -8.57 -9.01 -12.85
C GLN A 528 -9.00 -8.00 -13.92
N LYS A 529 -10.13 -8.24 -14.60
CA LYS A 529 -10.72 -7.26 -15.53
C LYS A 529 -11.23 -6.01 -14.78
N GLN A 530 -11.99 -6.18 -13.70
CA GLN A 530 -12.54 -5.07 -12.93
C GLN A 530 -11.44 -4.16 -12.35
N TYR A 531 -10.37 -4.77 -11.83
CA TYR A 531 -9.15 -4.09 -11.42
C TYR A 531 -8.54 -3.26 -12.57
N HIS A 532 -8.39 -3.86 -13.76
CA HIS A 532 -7.82 -3.18 -14.93
C HIS A 532 -8.69 -2.01 -15.40
N ASP A 533 -10.00 -2.22 -15.52
CA ASP A 533 -10.95 -1.18 -15.93
C ASP A 533 -10.97 -0.01 -14.91
N ALA A 534 -10.84 -0.28 -13.61
CA ALA A 534 -10.69 0.75 -12.57
C ALA A 534 -9.36 1.51 -12.66
N MET A 535 -8.23 0.83 -12.92
CA MET A 535 -6.93 1.46 -13.20
C MET A 535 -6.99 2.40 -14.44
N LEU A 536 -7.89 2.13 -15.38
CA LEU A 536 -8.18 2.99 -16.54
C LEU A 536 -9.27 4.04 -16.30
N GLY A 537 -9.73 4.25 -15.06
CA GLY A 537 -10.74 5.25 -14.72
C GLY A 537 -12.16 4.92 -15.22
N LYS A 538 -12.45 3.66 -15.55
CA LYS A 538 -13.78 3.18 -15.97
C LYS A 538 -14.63 2.65 -14.81
N GLY A 539 -14.15 2.78 -13.56
CA GLY A 539 -14.88 2.42 -12.36
C GLY A 539 -16.14 3.27 -12.16
N PHE A 540 -16.96 2.88 -11.19
CA PHE A 540 -18.26 3.53 -10.96
C PHE A 540 -18.33 4.33 -9.66
N GLU A 541 -17.57 3.96 -8.64
CA GLU A 541 -17.72 4.53 -7.30
C GLU A 541 -17.38 6.01 -7.31
N ARG A 542 -16.21 6.39 -7.81
CA ARG A 542 -15.77 7.79 -7.83
C ARG A 542 -16.68 8.69 -8.63
N HIS A 543 -17.22 8.17 -9.74
CA HIS A 543 -18.14 8.91 -10.58
C HIS A 543 -19.53 9.07 -9.93
N PHE A 544 -20.11 7.98 -9.43
CA PHE A 544 -21.40 8.01 -8.73
C PHE A 544 -21.34 8.89 -7.47
N MET A 545 -20.28 8.73 -6.68
CA MET A 545 -19.99 9.58 -5.52
C MET A 545 -19.88 11.04 -5.95
N SER A 546 -19.16 11.37 -7.03
CA SER A 546 -19.06 12.76 -7.50
C SER A 546 -20.42 13.37 -7.87
N ILE A 547 -21.31 12.61 -8.51
CA ILE A 547 -22.68 13.07 -8.79
C ILE A 547 -23.45 13.30 -7.47
N ALA A 548 -23.35 12.37 -6.52
CA ALA A 548 -23.95 12.52 -5.19
C ALA A 548 -23.39 13.73 -4.42
N GLN A 549 -22.08 14.01 -4.50
CA GLN A 549 -21.44 15.20 -3.91
C GLN A 549 -21.98 16.48 -4.55
N VAL A 550 -22.10 16.55 -5.88
CA VAL A 550 -22.65 17.73 -6.58
C VAL A 550 -24.10 18.00 -6.19
N VAL A 551 -24.89 16.94 -5.96
CA VAL A 551 -26.25 17.05 -5.42
C VAL A 551 -26.24 17.52 -3.96
N HIS A 552 -25.62 16.76 -3.04
CA HIS A 552 -25.71 17.01 -1.60
C HIS A 552 -24.94 18.25 -1.12
N LYS A 553 -24.00 18.78 -1.91
CA LYS A 553 -23.09 19.86 -1.50
C LYS A 553 -23.22 21.06 -2.44
N PRO A 554 -24.00 22.10 -2.08
CA PRO A 554 -24.23 23.30 -2.91
C PRO A 554 -22.96 23.95 -3.45
N GLU A 555 -21.84 23.88 -2.70
CA GLU A 555 -20.56 24.42 -3.15
C GLU A 555 -19.88 23.59 -4.26
N ALA A 556 -20.16 22.30 -4.39
CA ALA A 556 -19.71 21.50 -5.53
C ALA A 556 -20.46 21.90 -6.82
N ALA A 557 -21.78 22.05 -6.76
CA ALA A 557 -22.58 22.60 -7.85
C ALA A 557 -22.15 24.03 -8.23
N ARG A 558 -21.93 24.92 -7.25
CA ARG A 558 -21.42 26.29 -7.48
C ARG A 558 -20.06 26.31 -8.17
N ARG A 559 -19.14 25.40 -7.83
CA ARG A 559 -17.83 25.28 -8.50
C ARG A 559 -17.95 24.85 -9.96
N LEU A 560 -18.79 23.85 -10.27
CA LEU A 560 -19.07 23.46 -11.66
C LEU A 560 -19.72 24.59 -12.45
N ASN A 561 -20.77 25.22 -11.91
CA ASN A 561 -21.45 26.37 -12.53
C ASN A 561 -20.50 27.55 -12.82
N LYS A 562 -19.50 27.79 -11.95
CA LYS A 562 -18.50 28.84 -12.14
C LYS A 562 -17.48 28.52 -13.25
N ILE A 563 -17.17 27.25 -13.48
CA ILE A 563 -16.21 26.81 -14.50
C ILE A 563 -16.89 26.65 -15.87
N ASN A 564 -18.12 26.14 -15.88
CA ASN A 564 -18.93 25.88 -17.07
C ASN A 564 -20.07 26.92 -17.18
N TYR A 565 -19.73 28.21 -17.11
CA TYR A 565 -20.71 29.32 -17.11
C TYR A 565 -21.57 29.41 -18.39
N GLU A 566 -21.21 28.68 -19.43
CA GLU A 566 -21.91 28.59 -20.73
C GLU A 566 -23.02 27.52 -20.74
N LEU A 567 -23.02 26.60 -19.76
CA LEU A 567 -24.08 25.62 -19.58
C LEU A 567 -25.21 26.17 -18.71
N PRO A 568 -26.44 25.60 -18.79
CA PRO A 568 -27.46 25.84 -17.78
C PRO A 568 -26.91 25.52 -16.37
N PRO A 569 -27.17 26.36 -15.36
CA PRO A 569 -26.65 26.13 -14.02
C PRO A 569 -27.32 24.91 -13.40
N ILE A 570 -26.52 24.05 -12.77
CA ILE A 570 -26.99 23.00 -11.85
C ILE A 570 -27.73 23.71 -10.69
N PRO A 571 -29.00 23.40 -10.41
CA PRO A 571 -29.73 23.99 -9.29
C PRO A 571 -29.12 23.52 -7.96
N THR A 572 -29.08 24.39 -6.94
CA THR A 572 -28.71 23.98 -5.57
C THR A 572 -29.95 23.80 -4.71
N PHE A 573 -29.90 22.92 -3.70
CA PHE A 573 -31.02 22.71 -2.77
C PHE A 573 -31.46 24.01 -2.08
N ASP A 574 -30.51 24.91 -1.83
CA ASP A 574 -30.70 26.26 -1.27
C ASP A 574 -31.65 27.13 -2.12
N ASP A 575 -31.68 26.92 -3.44
CA ASP A 575 -32.46 27.72 -4.40
C ASP A 575 -33.89 27.19 -4.62
N GLU A 576 -34.10 25.87 -4.46
CA GLU A 576 -35.31 25.16 -4.91
C GLU A 576 -36.09 24.45 -3.81
N GLY A 577 -35.46 24.15 -2.66
CA GLY A 577 -36.05 23.40 -1.54
C GLY A 577 -36.11 21.88 -1.74
N GLU A 578 -36.09 21.14 -0.63
CA GLU A 578 -35.99 19.66 -0.61
C GLU A 578 -37.10 18.94 -1.41
N GLU A 579 -38.31 19.51 -1.51
CA GLU A 579 -39.45 18.85 -2.18
C GLU A 579 -39.30 18.69 -3.70
N ARG A 580 -38.40 19.46 -4.36
CA ARG A 580 -38.26 19.47 -5.82
C ARG A 580 -37.33 18.39 -6.37
N ILE A 581 -36.14 18.22 -5.77
CA ILE A 581 -35.10 17.33 -6.30
C ILE A 581 -35.31 15.90 -5.75
N LYS A 582 -36.30 15.20 -6.31
CA LYS A 582 -36.59 13.80 -5.99
C LYS A 582 -35.59 12.87 -6.69
N LEU A 583 -34.60 12.40 -5.94
CA LEU A 583 -33.57 11.44 -6.38
C LEU A 583 -33.52 10.21 -5.47
N PRO A 584 -34.54 9.32 -5.49
CA PRO A 584 -34.67 8.23 -4.52
C PRO A 584 -33.40 7.37 -4.38
N LEU A 585 -32.74 7.05 -5.49
CA LEU A 585 -31.52 6.23 -5.53
C LEU A 585 -30.40 6.75 -4.62
N LEU A 586 -30.21 8.08 -4.53
CA LEU A 586 -29.16 8.67 -3.69
C LEU A 586 -29.45 8.55 -2.19
N PHE A 587 -30.73 8.40 -1.83
CA PHE A 587 -31.20 8.24 -0.45
C PHE A 587 -31.64 6.80 -0.14
N ASN A 588 -31.37 5.85 -1.05
CA ASN A 588 -31.75 4.46 -0.88
C ASN A 588 -30.78 3.76 0.08
N THR A 589 -31.32 3.13 1.13
CA THR A 589 -30.53 2.46 2.18
C THR A 589 -29.68 1.29 1.67
N CYS A 590 -29.94 0.78 0.46
CA CYS A 590 -29.06 -0.18 -0.20
C CYS A 590 -27.79 0.47 -0.76
N VAL A 591 -27.89 1.69 -1.28
CA VAL A 591 -26.73 2.45 -1.77
C VAL A 591 -25.81 2.84 -0.61
N ASP A 592 -26.37 3.17 0.56
CA ASP A 592 -25.60 3.38 1.81
C ASP A 592 -24.77 2.16 2.24
N LYS A 593 -25.12 0.93 1.81
CA LYS A 593 -24.30 -0.28 2.05
C LYS A 593 -22.92 -0.15 1.38
N LEU A 594 -22.79 0.64 0.31
CA LEU A 594 -21.53 0.83 -0.43
C LEU A 594 -20.55 1.77 0.29
N SER A 595 -21.05 2.81 0.97
CA SER A 595 -20.27 3.68 1.88
C SER A 595 -19.80 2.97 3.16
N ASN A 596 -20.25 1.74 3.40
CA ASN A 596 -20.05 0.99 4.64
C ASN A 596 -19.52 -0.44 4.37
N PRO A 597 -18.30 -0.60 3.84
CA PRO A 597 -17.76 -1.93 3.54
C PRO A 597 -17.52 -2.74 4.81
N GLU A 598 -18.06 -3.96 4.84
CA GLU A 598 -17.76 -4.93 5.92
C GLU A 598 -16.41 -5.61 5.69
N LEU A 599 -15.89 -5.61 4.47
CA LEU A 599 -14.54 -6.04 4.14
C LEU A 599 -13.83 -4.89 3.43
N LEU A 600 -12.96 -4.18 4.14
CA LEU A 600 -11.99 -3.28 3.51
C LEU A 600 -10.72 -4.09 3.28
N ILE A 601 -10.34 -4.32 2.03
CA ILE A 601 -9.22 -5.21 1.67
C ILE A 601 -8.26 -4.45 0.76
N SER A 602 -6.96 -4.51 1.04
CA SER A 602 -5.93 -3.90 0.20
C SER A 602 -4.67 -4.75 0.18
N ASN A 603 -4.13 -4.97 -1.02
CA ASN A 603 -2.71 -5.22 -1.22
C ASN A 603 -1.92 -3.92 -0.93
N CYS A 604 -0.66 -4.01 -0.48
CA CYS A 604 0.33 -2.93 -0.52
C CYS A 604 1.72 -3.50 -0.17
N GLY A 605 2.60 -3.71 -1.17
CA GLY A 605 3.88 -4.40 -0.95
C GLY A 605 5.08 -3.73 -1.62
N ASN A 606 6.23 -3.73 -0.92
CA ASN A 606 7.56 -3.45 -1.47
C ASN A 606 8.68 -4.10 -0.60
N PRO A 607 9.94 -4.15 -1.04
CA PRO A 607 11.06 -4.74 -0.27
C PRO A 607 11.51 -3.98 0.99
N ALA A 608 10.92 -2.83 1.32
CA ALA A 608 11.16 -2.07 2.54
C ALA A 608 10.10 -2.33 3.63
N LEU A 609 9.14 -3.23 3.36
CA LEU A 609 7.96 -3.46 4.20
C LEU A 609 7.85 -4.91 4.67
N ARG A 610 7.72 -5.05 5.99
CA ARG A 610 7.59 -6.33 6.69
C ARG A 610 6.15 -6.73 6.93
N LEU A 611 5.28 -5.75 7.20
CA LEU A 611 3.83 -5.88 7.41
C LEU A 611 3.11 -4.61 6.93
N PHE A 612 1.87 -4.78 6.47
CA PHE A 612 0.91 -3.72 6.14
C PHE A 612 -0.42 -4.06 6.79
N GLY A 613 -1.13 -3.05 7.31
CA GLY A 613 -2.48 -3.24 7.85
C GLY A 613 -3.34 -1.98 7.78
N ILE A 614 -4.65 -2.22 7.78
CA ILE A 614 -5.70 -1.20 7.74
C ILE A 614 -6.77 -1.54 8.79
N PRO A 615 -7.27 -0.56 9.57
CA PRO A 615 -8.42 -0.77 10.44
C PRO A 615 -9.69 -1.11 9.63
N PRO A 616 -10.69 -1.78 10.22
CA PRO A 616 -11.99 -1.95 9.57
C PRO A 616 -12.68 -0.60 9.35
N ALA A 617 -13.44 -0.48 8.26
CA ALA A 617 -14.23 0.73 7.98
C ALA A 617 -15.35 0.94 9.00
N ILE A 618 -15.98 -0.15 9.46
CA ILE A 618 -17.12 -0.17 10.39
C ILE A 618 -16.92 -1.19 11.52
N ASP A 619 -17.63 -1.01 12.64
CA ASP A 619 -17.59 -1.87 13.85
C ASP A 619 -17.74 -3.38 13.60
N GLN A 620 -18.55 -3.73 12.59
CA GLN A 620 -18.88 -5.11 12.23
C GLN A 620 -18.09 -5.58 11.00
N GLY A 621 -17.02 -4.89 10.63
CA GLY A 621 -16.18 -5.23 9.49
C GLY A 621 -14.84 -5.89 9.86
N PHE A 622 -14.09 -6.19 8.82
CA PHE A 622 -12.66 -6.50 8.85
C PHE A 622 -11.90 -5.48 8.00
N GLY A 623 -10.73 -5.07 8.47
CA GLY A 623 -9.70 -4.42 7.67
C GLY A 623 -8.60 -5.43 7.37
N ILE A 624 -8.24 -5.60 6.10
CA ILE A 624 -7.34 -6.66 5.63
C ILE A 624 -6.25 -6.02 4.78
N GLY A 625 -5.04 -5.90 5.34
CA GLY A 625 -3.84 -5.55 4.58
C GLY A 625 -3.08 -6.82 4.20
N TYR A 626 -2.53 -6.90 2.98
CA TYR A 626 -1.58 -7.96 2.63
C TYR A 626 -0.42 -7.49 1.75
N ILE A 627 0.70 -8.22 1.86
CA ILE A 627 1.92 -8.03 1.08
C ILE A 627 2.17 -9.30 0.27
N ILE A 628 2.19 -9.19 -1.06
CA ILE A 628 2.63 -10.26 -1.95
C ILE A 628 4.16 -10.28 -2.03
N HIS A 629 4.76 -11.46 -1.91
CA HIS A 629 6.15 -11.75 -2.29
C HIS A 629 6.20 -12.98 -3.21
N ASN A 630 7.39 -13.28 -3.75
CA ASN A 630 7.62 -14.35 -4.73
C ASN A 630 7.08 -15.75 -4.35
N ASP A 631 7.18 -16.17 -3.08
CA ASP A 631 6.79 -17.50 -2.57
C ASP A 631 5.73 -17.47 -1.45
N LYS A 632 5.38 -16.27 -0.97
CA LYS A 632 4.53 -16.08 0.21
C LYS A 632 3.67 -14.81 0.09
N VAL A 633 2.52 -14.81 0.74
CA VAL A 633 1.73 -13.62 1.03
C VAL A 633 1.67 -13.46 2.54
N ILE A 634 2.00 -12.27 3.05
CA ILE A 634 1.87 -11.92 4.47
C ILE A 634 0.58 -11.10 4.63
N ILE A 635 -0.25 -11.47 5.59
CA ILE A 635 -1.61 -10.94 5.77
C ILE A 635 -1.74 -10.40 7.19
N THR A 636 -2.29 -9.20 7.32
CA THR A 636 -2.73 -8.60 8.59
C THR A 636 -4.22 -8.40 8.53
N VAL A 637 -4.95 -9.03 9.44
CA VAL A 637 -6.40 -8.83 9.61
C VAL A 637 -6.64 -8.12 10.92
N CYS A 638 -7.37 -7.00 10.86
CA CYS A 638 -7.91 -6.28 11.98
C CYS A 638 -9.44 -6.45 11.98
N SER A 639 -10.03 -6.67 13.14
CA SER A 639 -11.47 -6.49 13.33
C SER A 639 -11.76 -5.86 14.68
N LYS A 640 -12.99 -5.40 14.86
CA LYS A 640 -13.47 -4.93 16.16
C LYS A 640 -14.34 -5.98 16.83
N HIS A 641 -15.62 -6.07 16.45
CA HIS A 641 -16.56 -6.99 17.09
C HIS A 641 -16.73 -8.34 16.36
N ARG A 642 -15.65 -8.90 15.80
CA ARG A 642 -15.65 -10.19 15.06
C ARG A 642 -14.67 -11.20 15.67
N GLN A 643 -14.55 -12.38 15.05
CA GLN A 643 -13.68 -13.48 15.48
C GLN A 643 -12.50 -13.59 14.49
N THR A 644 -11.45 -12.78 14.68
CA THR A 644 -10.39 -12.57 13.68
C THR A 644 -9.54 -13.82 13.47
N GLU A 645 -9.18 -14.50 14.57
CA GLU A 645 -8.53 -15.82 14.52
C GLU A 645 -9.33 -16.84 13.71
N ARG A 646 -10.66 -16.89 13.90
CA ARG A 646 -11.55 -17.83 13.18
C ARG A 646 -11.70 -17.47 11.72
N PHE A 647 -11.71 -16.18 11.38
CA PHE A 647 -11.70 -15.71 9.99
C PHE A 647 -10.43 -16.18 9.27
N LEU A 648 -9.25 -15.96 9.85
CA LEU A 648 -7.97 -16.43 9.31
C LEU A 648 -7.85 -17.95 9.25
N GLY A 649 -8.28 -18.67 10.29
CA GLY A 649 -8.30 -20.14 10.28
C GLY A 649 -9.20 -20.72 9.17
N THR A 650 -10.30 -20.03 8.85
CA THR A 650 -11.18 -20.39 7.73
C THR A 650 -10.54 -20.03 6.39
N PHE A 651 -9.92 -18.85 6.27
CA PHE A 651 -9.19 -18.43 5.08
C PHE A 651 -8.05 -19.38 4.73
N HIS A 652 -7.25 -19.78 5.72
CA HIS A 652 -6.18 -20.76 5.55
C HIS A 652 -6.69 -22.09 4.99
N LYS A 653 -7.88 -22.54 5.43
CA LYS A 653 -8.53 -23.73 4.86
C LYS A 653 -8.94 -23.51 3.40
N VAL A 654 -9.57 -22.37 3.06
CA VAL A 654 -9.98 -22.06 1.68
C VAL A 654 -8.77 -22.04 0.73
N ILE A 655 -7.65 -21.43 1.15
CA ILE A 655 -6.40 -21.44 0.38
C ILE A 655 -5.80 -22.85 0.28
N HIS A 656 -5.81 -23.63 1.36
CA HIS A 656 -5.32 -25.01 1.36
C HIS A 656 -6.10 -25.89 0.37
N ASP A 657 -7.42 -25.79 0.38
CA ASP A 657 -8.30 -26.57 -0.51
C ASP A 657 -8.16 -26.10 -1.98
N LEU A 658 -7.94 -24.80 -2.22
CA LEU A 658 -7.53 -24.26 -3.53
C LEU A 658 -6.18 -24.84 -4.00
N LYS A 659 -5.15 -24.86 -3.13
CA LYS A 659 -3.82 -25.41 -3.47
C LYS A 659 -3.88 -26.89 -3.83
N ILE A 660 -4.73 -27.68 -3.16
CA ILE A 660 -4.99 -29.07 -3.54
C ILE A 660 -5.64 -29.13 -4.94
N SER A 661 -6.57 -28.24 -5.24
CA SER A 661 -7.21 -28.18 -6.57
C SER A 661 -6.22 -27.82 -7.68
N LEU A 662 -5.39 -26.78 -7.48
CA LEU A 662 -4.34 -26.37 -8.42
C LEU A 662 -3.40 -27.53 -8.76
N LYS A 663 -2.89 -28.24 -7.74
CA LYS A 663 -2.00 -29.41 -7.95
C LYS A 663 -2.67 -30.53 -8.73
N ARG A 664 -3.94 -30.85 -8.43
CA ARG A 664 -4.68 -31.90 -9.15
C ARG A 664 -4.87 -31.56 -10.62
N HIS A 665 -5.23 -30.31 -10.94
CA HIS A 665 -5.36 -29.87 -12.32
C HIS A 665 -4.00 -29.82 -13.03
N ALA A 666 -2.92 -29.44 -12.35
CA ALA A 666 -1.57 -29.42 -12.92
C ALA A 666 -1.08 -30.83 -13.28
N SER A 667 -1.18 -31.79 -12.35
CA SER A 667 -0.84 -33.20 -12.63
C SER A 667 -1.71 -33.80 -13.76
N PHE A 668 -2.99 -33.40 -13.85
CA PHE A 668 -3.86 -33.81 -14.95
C PHE A 668 -3.42 -33.24 -16.31
N ILE A 669 -3.03 -31.96 -16.37
CA ILE A 669 -2.47 -31.34 -17.58
C ILE A 669 -1.15 -32.01 -17.98
N MET A 670 -0.27 -32.29 -17.01
CA MET A 670 0.98 -33.02 -17.29
C MET A 670 0.70 -34.41 -17.87
N HIS A 671 -0.19 -35.21 -17.26
CA HIS A 671 -0.56 -36.52 -17.79
C HIS A 671 -1.27 -36.47 -19.16
N LEU A 672 -2.03 -35.40 -19.46
CA LEU A 672 -2.56 -35.17 -20.80
C LEU A 672 -1.42 -34.93 -21.80
N SER A 673 -0.46 -34.06 -21.48
CA SER A 673 0.69 -33.78 -22.36
C SER A 673 1.58 -35.01 -22.56
N GLU A 674 1.79 -35.84 -21.53
CA GLU A 674 2.46 -37.14 -21.64
C GLU A 674 1.68 -38.09 -22.57
N SER A 675 0.34 -38.11 -22.48
CA SER A 675 -0.52 -38.92 -23.34
C SER A 675 -0.46 -38.47 -24.80
N GLU A 676 -0.44 -37.17 -25.07
CA GLU A 676 -0.36 -36.62 -26.44
C GLU A 676 1.03 -36.81 -27.05
N ASN A 677 2.10 -36.54 -26.31
CA ASN A 677 3.47 -36.85 -26.74
C ASN A 677 3.62 -38.34 -27.06
N ARG A 678 3.07 -39.24 -26.22
CA ARG A 678 3.08 -40.69 -26.47
C ARG A 678 2.22 -41.10 -27.68
N LYS A 679 1.10 -40.43 -27.96
CA LYS A 679 0.33 -40.65 -29.21
C LYS A 679 1.13 -40.25 -30.45
N ILE A 680 1.80 -39.11 -30.42
CA ILE A 680 2.66 -38.62 -31.51
C ILE A 680 3.84 -39.57 -31.72
N GLU A 681 4.46 -40.05 -30.64
CA GLU A 681 5.52 -41.06 -30.66
C GLU A 681 5.04 -42.37 -31.31
N PHE A 682 3.90 -42.92 -30.88
CA PHE A 682 3.31 -44.11 -31.51
C PHE A 682 2.93 -43.90 -32.98
N GLN A 683 2.45 -42.71 -33.35
CA GLN A 683 2.12 -42.38 -34.74
C GLN A 683 3.38 -42.29 -35.60
N LYS A 684 4.47 -41.74 -35.06
CA LYS A 684 5.79 -41.71 -35.71
C LYS A 684 6.37 -43.12 -35.88
N LEU A 685 6.40 -43.93 -34.81
CA LEU A 685 6.87 -45.32 -34.84
C LEU A 685 6.04 -46.18 -35.80
N ARG A 686 4.73 -45.93 -35.91
CA ARG A 686 3.87 -46.57 -36.90
C ARG A 686 4.28 -46.20 -38.33
N ILE A 687 4.53 -44.93 -38.61
CA ILE A 687 4.98 -44.47 -39.94
C ILE A 687 6.37 -45.06 -40.26
N GLU A 688 7.30 -45.07 -39.31
CA GLU A 688 8.63 -45.69 -39.48
C GLU A 688 8.54 -47.20 -39.75
N ASN A 689 7.61 -47.91 -39.10
CA ASN A 689 7.38 -49.35 -39.31
C ASN A 689 6.61 -49.64 -40.61
N GLU A 690 5.64 -48.81 -41.01
CA GLU A 690 4.97 -48.91 -42.33
C GLU A 690 5.98 -48.65 -43.46
N LEU A 691 6.89 -47.68 -43.31
CA LEU A 691 7.98 -47.41 -44.25
C LEU A 691 9.02 -48.53 -44.29
N SER A 692 9.36 -49.17 -43.17
CA SER A 692 10.33 -50.29 -43.15
C SER A 692 9.87 -51.53 -43.91
N HIS A 693 8.57 -51.64 -44.20
CA HIS A 693 8.00 -52.71 -45.01
C HIS A 693 7.78 -52.31 -46.49
N VAL A 694 8.12 -51.08 -46.89
CA VAL A 694 8.11 -50.67 -48.31
C VAL A 694 9.40 -51.16 -49.00
N SER A 695 9.27 -52.19 -49.83
CA SER A 695 10.36 -52.66 -50.69
C SER A 695 10.69 -51.62 -51.76
N LEU A 696 11.87 -51.00 -51.67
CA LEU A 696 12.33 -49.94 -52.58
C LEU A 696 12.70 -50.43 -54.00
N THR A 697 12.49 -51.70 -54.32
CA THR A 697 12.98 -52.33 -55.57
C THR A 697 11.88 -52.87 -56.50
N ASP A 698 10.59 -52.73 -56.17
CA ASP A 698 9.49 -53.22 -57.01
C ASP A 698 8.86 -52.12 -57.90
N PRO A 699 8.95 -52.22 -59.25
CA PRO A 699 8.38 -51.24 -60.16
C PRO A 699 6.88 -51.51 -60.40
N SER A 700 6.03 -51.16 -59.45
CA SER A 700 4.57 -51.32 -59.60
C SER A 700 3.95 -50.28 -60.54
N LEU A 701 2.90 -50.68 -61.26
CA LEU A 701 2.32 -49.94 -62.37
C LEU A 701 1.28 -48.91 -61.93
N LYS A 702 1.14 -47.85 -62.73
CA LYS A 702 0.13 -46.79 -62.57
C LYS A 702 -1.29 -47.35 -62.43
N HIS A 703 -2.10 -46.77 -61.55
CA HIS A 703 -3.32 -46.07 -61.97
C HIS A 703 -3.68 -44.96 -60.96
N PRO A 704 -4.23 -43.81 -61.40
CA PRO A 704 -4.49 -42.66 -60.53
C PRO A 704 -5.90 -42.68 -59.92
N ILE A 705 -6.05 -42.07 -58.74
CA ILE A 705 -7.33 -41.55 -58.24
C ILE A 705 -7.23 -40.02 -58.30
N SER A 706 -8.25 -39.37 -58.86
CA SER A 706 -8.26 -37.91 -59.03
C SER A 706 -8.83 -37.21 -57.80
N LEU A 707 -8.16 -36.16 -57.34
CA LEU A 707 -8.67 -35.21 -56.34
C LEU A 707 -8.58 -33.79 -56.90
N THR A 708 -9.72 -33.27 -57.36
CA THR A 708 -9.86 -31.88 -57.79
C THR A 708 -10.09 -30.96 -56.60
N VAL A 709 -9.09 -30.15 -56.26
CA VAL A 709 -9.27 -28.82 -55.67
C VAL A 709 -8.42 -27.83 -56.48
N THR A 710 -8.88 -26.60 -56.62
CA THR A 710 -8.40 -25.65 -57.62
C THR A 710 -7.10 -24.95 -57.24
N ASN A 711 -6.18 -24.91 -58.21
CA ASN A 711 -5.35 -23.76 -58.58
C ASN A 711 -5.97 -22.37 -58.24
N ASN A 712 -5.21 -21.29 -58.05
CA ASN A 712 -3.93 -20.99 -58.69
C ASN A 712 -2.88 -20.42 -57.73
N SER A 713 -1.64 -20.84 -57.94
CA SER A 713 -0.41 -20.09 -57.63
C SER A 713 0.00 -19.24 -58.83
N GLU A 714 0.69 -18.12 -58.60
CA GLU A 714 1.77 -17.57 -59.45
C GLU A 714 2.46 -16.48 -58.62
N SER A 715 3.73 -16.52 -58.21
CA SER A 715 5.02 -16.92 -58.81
C SER A 715 5.61 -15.88 -59.76
N GLY A 716 6.53 -15.07 -59.24
CA GLY A 716 7.33 -14.09 -59.97
C GLY A 716 8.29 -13.37 -59.01
N ALA A 717 9.54 -13.16 -59.40
CA ALA A 717 10.59 -12.61 -58.54
C ALA A 717 11.36 -11.47 -59.24
N VAL A 718 12.32 -10.88 -58.51
CA VAL A 718 13.32 -9.85 -58.90
C VAL A 718 12.94 -8.38 -58.56
N THR A 719 13.98 -7.65 -58.15
CA THR A 719 14.09 -6.32 -57.51
C THR A 719 14.81 -5.30 -58.44
N PRO A 720 15.12 -4.04 -58.05
CA PRO A 720 14.55 -3.08 -57.06
C PRO A 720 14.35 -1.62 -57.60
N MET A 721 13.92 -0.67 -56.72
CA MET A 721 14.03 0.83 -56.84
C MET A 721 13.18 1.51 -57.96
N GLU A 722 12.57 2.71 -57.82
CA GLU A 722 12.88 3.97 -57.10
C GLU A 722 11.64 4.81 -56.67
N ARG A 723 11.84 5.70 -55.68
CA ARG A 723 11.25 7.06 -55.38
C ARG A 723 9.72 7.38 -55.45
N HIS A 724 9.29 8.11 -54.41
CA HIS A 724 8.07 8.94 -54.23
C HIS A 724 7.92 10.12 -55.25
N PRO A 725 6.84 10.96 -55.25
CA PRO A 725 5.69 11.05 -54.31
C PRO A 725 4.27 11.23 -54.93
N SER A 726 3.22 11.09 -54.09
CA SER A 726 2.03 11.98 -54.05
C SER A 726 1.08 11.61 -52.90
N ASP A 727 0.32 12.60 -52.43
CA ASP A 727 -0.75 12.55 -51.42
C ASP A 727 -2.03 11.86 -51.98
N GLU A 728 -3.14 11.60 -51.25
CA GLU A 728 -3.65 12.20 -50.00
C GLU A 728 -4.71 11.29 -49.32
N THR A 729 -5.21 11.71 -48.14
CA THR A 729 -6.47 11.34 -47.43
C THR A 729 -6.51 10.22 -46.36
N THR A 730 -7.08 10.62 -45.21
CA THR A 730 -7.77 9.84 -44.16
C THR A 730 -7.03 8.74 -43.40
N THR A 731 -6.43 9.11 -42.27
CA THR A 731 -6.11 8.22 -41.15
C THR A 731 -7.25 8.17 -40.12
N SER A 732 -7.76 6.96 -39.83
CA SER A 732 -8.46 6.65 -38.58
C SER A 732 -7.46 6.01 -37.61
N THR A 733 -7.35 6.53 -36.40
CA THR A 733 -6.46 5.98 -35.36
C THR A 733 -7.12 4.80 -34.64
N GLU A 734 -6.57 3.60 -34.79
CA GLU A 734 -6.94 2.42 -33.99
C GLU A 734 -6.03 2.27 -32.74
N ASP A 735 -6.49 1.48 -31.77
CA ASP A 735 -5.89 1.33 -30.44
C ASP A 735 -4.50 0.67 -30.42
N GLY A 736 -3.72 1.01 -29.39
CA GLY A 736 -2.39 0.42 -29.14
C GLY A 736 -2.19 -0.11 -27.72
N GLY A 737 -2.11 -1.43 -27.57
CA GLY A 737 -1.33 -2.07 -26.49
C GLY A 737 -2.03 -2.35 -25.14
N ASP A 738 -3.26 -2.86 -25.14
CA ASP A 738 -4.01 -3.15 -23.89
C ASP A 738 -3.44 -4.34 -23.07
N SER A 739 -2.63 -5.22 -23.68
CA SER A 739 -2.03 -6.42 -23.07
C SER A 739 -0.98 -6.13 -22.00
N ASP A 740 -0.33 -4.96 -22.04
CA ASP A 740 1.03 -4.87 -21.49
C ASP A 740 1.04 -4.61 -19.98
N PHE A 741 -0.10 -4.35 -19.35
CA PHE A 741 -0.20 -3.87 -17.97
C PHE A 741 -0.62 -4.90 -16.92
N GLU A 742 -0.79 -6.18 -17.27
CA GLU A 742 -1.30 -7.25 -16.36
C GLU A 742 -0.49 -7.52 -15.07
N LEU A 743 0.69 -6.91 -14.90
CA LEU A 743 1.57 -7.14 -13.74
C LEU A 743 1.72 -5.89 -12.86
N LEU A 744 0.59 -5.24 -12.54
CA LEU A 744 0.49 -4.31 -11.43
C LEU A 744 -0.79 -4.63 -10.65
N GLY A 745 -0.73 -5.61 -9.74
CA GLY A 745 -1.72 -5.74 -8.65
C GLY A 745 -1.65 -4.54 -7.70
N GLY A 746 -2.48 -4.49 -6.64
CA GLY A 746 -2.62 -3.30 -5.78
C GLY A 746 -1.28 -2.76 -5.28
N TYR A 747 -0.93 -1.54 -5.71
CA TYR A 747 0.36 -0.85 -5.49
C TYR A 747 1.62 -1.43 -6.18
N GLY A 748 1.47 -2.38 -7.11
CA GLY A 748 2.52 -3.14 -7.80
C GLY A 748 3.55 -2.37 -8.64
N TYR A 749 3.51 -1.03 -8.66
CA TYR A 749 4.67 -0.23 -9.09
C TYR A 749 5.91 -0.50 -8.22
N PHE A 750 5.71 -0.94 -6.97
CA PHE A 750 6.75 -1.17 -5.99
C PHE A 750 7.11 -2.65 -5.75
N ASP A 751 6.58 -3.55 -6.57
CA ASP A 751 6.73 -5.00 -6.38
C ASP A 751 8.21 -5.45 -6.41
N TYR A 752 8.49 -6.60 -5.78
CA TYR A 752 9.77 -7.00 -5.21
C TYR A 752 10.96 -6.98 -6.20
N GLY A 753 10.72 -7.20 -7.49
CA GLY A 753 11.76 -7.16 -8.54
C GLY A 753 12.22 -5.75 -8.96
N ASN A 754 11.54 -4.68 -8.53
CA ASN A 754 11.86 -3.32 -8.98
C ASN A 754 12.99 -2.64 -8.18
N LEU A 755 13.40 -3.18 -7.03
CA LEU A 755 14.53 -2.64 -6.26
C LEU A 755 15.87 -2.93 -6.95
N ASP A 756 16.00 -4.14 -7.51
CA ASP A 756 17.11 -4.52 -8.37
C ASP A 756 17.16 -3.59 -9.59
N LEU A 757 16.03 -3.34 -10.27
CA LEU A 757 15.97 -2.40 -11.40
C LEU A 757 16.32 -0.95 -11.01
N ARG A 758 15.95 -0.46 -9.82
CA ARG A 758 16.31 0.89 -9.37
C ARG A 758 17.79 1.02 -9.00
N SER A 759 18.37 0.02 -8.36
CA SER A 759 19.80 -0.02 -8.02
C SER A 759 20.70 -0.30 -9.25
N GLU A 760 20.22 -1.12 -10.19
CA GLU A 760 20.83 -1.31 -11.50
C GLU A 760 20.68 -0.07 -12.39
N ASP A 761 19.55 0.64 -12.43
CA ASP A 761 19.42 1.89 -13.21
C ASP A 761 20.49 2.92 -12.77
N VAL A 762 20.75 3.06 -11.46
CA VAL A 762 21.82 3.95 -10.94
C VAL A 762 23.21 3.44 -11.31
N SER A 763 23.53 2.18 -11.01
CA SER A 763 24.88 1.64 -11.25
C SER A 763 25.21 1.48 -12.75
N ARG A 764 24.24 1.14 -13.60
CA ARG A 764 24.39 1.10 -15.08
C ARG A 764 24.59 2.48 -15.66
N THR A 765 23.85 3.50 -15.20
CA THR A 765 23.98 4.88 -15.71
C THR A 765 25.38 5.43 -15.42
N GLN A 766 25.88 5.27 -14.18
CA GLN A 766 27.25 5.68 -13.83
C GLN A 766 28.32 4.79 -14.48
N SER A 767 28.06 3.49 -14.69
CA SER A 767 28.97 2.61 -15.45
C SER A 767 29.08 3.01 -16.92
N TYR A 768 28.00 3.49 -17.53
CA TYR A 768 28.02 4.04 -18.90
C TYR A 768 28.85 5.33 -18.97
N LEU A 769 28.65 6.25 -18.02
CA LEU A 769 29.45 7.49 -17.93
C LEU A 769 30.94 7.19 -17.73
N ASN A 770 31.29 6.26 -16.85
CA ASN A 770 32.68 5.86 -16.58
C ASN A 770 33.32 4.97 -17.66
N SER A 771 32.55 4.50 -18.65
CA SER A 771 33.08 3.74 -19.81
C SER A 771 32.98 4.49 -21.15
N GLY A 772 32.34 5.67 -21.17
CA GLY A 772 32.07 6.43 -22.39
C GLY A 772 33.21 7.32 -22.91
N SER A 773 34.33 7.46 -22.19
CA SER A 773 35.34 8.50 -22.50
C SER A 773 36.81 8.10 -22.35
N GLN A 774 37.37 7.39 -23.34
CA GLN A 774 38.73 7.65 -23.89
C GLN A 774 39.07 6.75 -25.09
N SER A 775 39.04 7.30 -26.31
CA SER A 775 39.54 6.59 -27.51
C SER A 775 39.89 7.46 -28.74
N ALA A 776 40.40 8.70 -28.57
CA ALA A 776 41.17 9.39 -29.64
C ALA A 776 42.04 10.58 -29.12
N ILE A 777 43.38 10.42 -29.22
CA ILE A 777 44.33 11.28 -29.96
C ILE A 777 44.03 12.81 -29.99
N SER A 778 44.87 13.76 -29.56
CA SER A 778 46.22 13.81 -28.91
C SER A 778 46.50 15.29 -28.50
N SER A 779 47.66 15.84 -28.08
CA SER A 779 49.09 15.46 -28.05
C SER A 779 49.89 16.36 -27.04
N ALA A 780 51.21 16.52 -27.26
CA ALA A 780 52.10 17.62 -26.81
C ALA A 780 52.46 17.82 -25.30
N LEU A 781 53.63 17.28 -24.94
CA LEU A 781 54.74 17.95 -24.21
C LEU A 781 54.45 18.74 -22.91
N SER A 782 54.76 18.15 -21.75
CA SER A 782 55.88 18.63 -20.89
C SER A 782 56.29 17.65 -19.76
N SER A 783 57.55 17.83 -19.32
CA SER A 783 58.30 17.21 -18.20
C SER A 783 57.66 17.33 -16.81
N ARG A 784 57.99 16.58 -15.72
CA ARG A 784 59.15 15.69 -15.37
C ARG A 784 58.76 14.69 -14.21
N PRO A 785 59.65 13.98 -13.44
CA PRO A 785 59.42 12.54 -13.17
C PRO A 785 59.48 12.05 -11.69
N HIS A 786 59.58 10.72 -11.51
CA HIS A 786 59.80 9.88 -10.30
C HIS A 786 58.52 9.22 -9.72
N SER A 787 58.57 8.00 -9.16
CA SER A 787 59.71 7.09 -8.87
C SER A 787 59.43 5.62 -9.29
N GLN A 788 60.47 4.77 -9.28
CA GLN A 788 60.42 3.35 -9.67
C GLN A 788 60.38 2.41 -8.46
N THR A 789 59.69 1.26 -8.58
CA THR A 789 60.21 -0.12 -8.35
C THR A 789 59.16 -1.09 -8.91
N ASN A 790 59.40 -1.94 -9.93
CA ASN A 790 60.36 -3.04 -10.06
C ASN A 790 60.27 -4.12 -8.98
N LEU A 791 59.60 -5.25 -9.29
CA LEU A 791 60.34 -6.46 -9.70
C LEU A 791 59.50 -7.40 -10.57
N SER A 792 60.15 -8.27 -11.33
CA SER A 792 59.53 -9.09 -12.39
C SER A 792 60.17 -10.48 -12.53
N LYS A 793 59.36 -11.51 -12.82
CA LYS A 793 59.68 -12.74 -13.60
C LYS A 793 58.35 -13.45 -13.92
N TYR A 794 57.97 -13.67 -15.18
CA TYR A 794 58.45 -14.69 -16.14
C TYR A 794 58.18 -16.15 -15.68
N ALA A 795 57.66 -17.07 -16.51
CA ALA A 795 56.92 -16.98 -17.80
C ALA A 795 56.40 -18.37 -18.24
N LEU A 796 55.35 -18.41 -19.08
CA LEU A 796 54.93 -19.53 -19.97
C LEU A 796 54.44 -20.83 -19.26
N THR A 797 53.55 -21.67 -19.83
CA THR A 797 53.04 -21.78 -21.21
C THR A 797 51.58 -22.30 -21.25
N HIS A 798 50.73 -21.67 -22.07
CA HIS A 798 49.57 -22.23 -22.82
C HIS A 798 48.48 -23.07 -22.13
N GLY A 799 47.21 -22.68 -22.37
CA GLY A 799 46.02 -23.47 -22.06
C GLY A 799 44.73 -22.64 -22.04
N TYR A 800 44.12 -22.39 -23.21
CA TYR A 800 42.78 -21.80 -23.29
C TYR A 800 41.73 -22.89 -23.09
N ASP A 801 40.81 -22.71 -22.13
CA ASP A 801 39.52 -23.41 -22.12
C ASP A 801 38.41 -22.43 -21.71
N ILE A 802 37.27 -22.48 -22.40
CA ILE A 802 36.18 -21.50 -22.31
C ILE A 802 34.96 -22.17 -21.65
N LYS A 803 35.10 -22.48 -20.35
CA LYS A 803 34.01 -22.95 -19.47
C LYS A 803 34.38 -22.81 -18.00
N HIS A 804 34.11 -21.63 -17.41
CA HIS A 804 33.58 -21.46 -16.03
C HIS A 804 33.46 -19.96 -15.67
N LYS A 805 32.27 -19.40 -15.84
CA LYS A 805 31.82 -18.26 -15.01
C LYS A 805 30.94 -18.81 -13.89
N GLN A 806 31.53 -19.01 -12.71
CA GLN A 806 30.78 -19.05 -11.45
C GLN A 806 30.80 -17.65 -10.85
N ASN A 807 29.69 -17.19 -10.27
CA ASN A 807 29.69 -15.89 -9.60
C ASN A 807 30.51 -15.95 -8.31
N LEU A 808 31.19 -14.85 -7.99
CA LEU A 808 32.00 -14.74 -6.78
C LEU A 808 31.14 -14.94 -5.51
N THR A 809 29.86 -14.56 -5.59
CA THR A 809 28.82 -14.74 -4.57
C THR A 809 28.64 -16.20 -4.15
N ASP A 810 28.68 -17.15 -5.09
CA ASP A 810 28.45 -18.57 -4.80
C ASP A 810 29.65 -19.17 -4.05
N ARG A 811 30.87 -18.78 -4.41
CA ARG A 811 32.09 -19.15 -3.67
C ARG A 811 32.16 -18.57 -2.26
N ILE A 812 31.43 -17.49 -1.98
CA ILE A 812 31.27 -16.93 -0.62
C ILE A 812 30.21 -17.73 0.15
N ARG A 813 29.08 -18.07 -0.48
CA ARG A 813 28.02 -18.91 0.10
C ARG A 813 28.54 -20.29 0.51
N ASP A 814 29.25 -21.00 -0.36
CA ASP A 814 29.76 -22.34 -0.08
C ASP A 814 30.79 -22.34 1.08
N LYS A 815 31.64 -21.31 1.16
CA LYS A 815 32.61 -21.12 2.26
C LYS A 815 31.98 -20.83 3.62
N LEU A 816 30.70 -20.46 3.66
CA LEU A 816 29.95 -20.18 4.90
C LEU A 816 29.09 -21.38 5.36
N MET A 817 29.08 -22.49 4.62
CA MET A 817 28.13 -23.60 4.84
C MET A 817 28.78 -24.98 5.08
N SER A 818 30.10 -25.12 4.97
CA SER A 818 30.80 -26.40 5.19
C SER A 818 31.24 -26.60 6.66
N PRO A 819 30.71 -27.58 7.41
CA PRO A 819 31.23 -27.94 8.73
C PRO A 819 32.54 -28.73 8.62
N SER A 820 33.39 -28.62 9.64
CA SER A 820 34.68 -29.33 9.73
C SER A 820 34.72 -30.27 10.94
N GLU A 821 34.89 -31.56 10.70
CA GLU A 821 35.24 -32.57 11.70
C GLU A 821 36.37 -33.48 11.18
N GLU A 822 36.84 -34.38 12.06
CA GLU A 822 37.96 -35.32 11.91
C GLU A 822 39.39 -34.70 11.99
N SER A 823 40.35 -35.25 12.73
CA SER A 823 40.36 -36.53 13.48
C SER A 823 41.34 -36.62 14.68
N MET A 824 40.90 -37.44 15.66
CA MET A 824 41.65 -38.46 16.43
C MET A 824 42.62 -38.16 17.61
N HIS A 825 42.38 -38.99 18.64
CA HIS A 825 43.27 -39.52 19.70
C HIS A 825 43.51 -38.73 21.01
N ALA A 826 43.80 -39.51 22.06
CA ALA A 826 43.66 -39.25 23.51
C ALA A 826 44.88 -39.91 24.24
N PRO A 827 44.98 -40.08 25.59
CA PRO A 827 44.06 -39.72 26.70
C PRO A 827 44.73 -39.02 27.92
N GLY A 828 43.95 -38.68 28.97
CA GLY A 828 44.51 -38.17 30.25
C GLY A 828 43.50 -38.08 31.41
N ASN A 829 43.74 -38.84 32.49
CA ASN A 829 42.90 -39.04 33.69
C ASN A 829 42.42 -37.79 34.48
N GLY A 830 41.23 -37.91 35.08
CA GLY A 830 41.05 -37.74 36.53
C GLY A 830 40.06 -36.66 37.02
N GLY A 831 39.17 -37.01 37.97
CA GLY A 831 38.35 -36.04 38.73
C GLY A 831 36.90 -36.46 39.04
N THR A 832 36.71 -37.36 40.01
CA THR A 832 35.39 -37.87 40.47
C THR A 832 34.50 -36.84 41.17
N THR A 833 33.18 -36.88 40.96
CA THR A 833 32.16 -36.98 42.04
C THR A 833 30.75 -37.32 41.49
N ASP A 834 30.07 -38.29 42.13
CA ASP A 834 28.66 -38.69 41.89
C ASP A 834 27.67 -37.65 42.48
N ALA A 835 26.41 -37.47 42.07
CA ALA A 835 25.32 -38.38 41.62
C ALA A 835 24.67 -39.20 42.77
N GLY A 836 23.38 -39.58 42.76
CA GLY A 836 22.20 -39.22 41.93
C GLY A 836 21.05 -38.69 42.81
N ASN A 837 19.76 -38.98 42.65
CA ASN A 837 18.91 -39.69 41.67
C ASN A 837 17.43 -39.36 42.02
N GLY A 838 16.37 -39.54 41.22
CA GLY A 838 16.21 -40.07 39.86
C GLY A 838 14.73 -40.53 39.62
N SER A 839 14.29 -40.59 38.35
CA SER A 839 12.95 -41.01 37.82
C SER A 839 11.69 -40.23 38.25
N ALA A 840 10.59 -40.02 37.49
CA ALA A 840 10.17 -40.28 36.09
C ALA A 840 9.10 -41.38 35.79
N ALA A 841 8.11 -40.96 34.98
CA ALA A 841 7.37 -41.68 33.93
C ALA A 841 6.01 -42.42 34.18
N ALA A 842 5.08 -42.11 33.25
CA ALA A 842 4.06 -42.98 32.63
C ALA A 842 2.71 -43.30 33.35
N ALA A 843 1.76 -43.81 32.56
CA ALA A 843 0.31 -43.96 32.84
C ALA A 843 -0.22 -45.28 32.18
N PRO A 844 -1.50 -45.42 31.77
CA PRO A 844 -2.78 -45.42 32.51
C PRO A 844 -3.58 -46.75 32.36
N ARG A 845 -4.67 -46.99 33.13
CA ARG A 845 -5.89 -47.71 32.65
C ARG A 845 -7.12 -47.67 33.59
N LYS A 846 -8.27 -48.12 33.04
CA LYS A 846 -9.66 -47.97 33.51
C LYS A 846 -10.09 -48.92 34.65
N GLY A 847 -11.14 -48.54 35.39
CA GLY A 847 -12.04 -49.42 36.14
C GLY A 847 -13.38 -48.72 36.46
N ASN A 848 -14.52 -49.40 36.32
CA ASN A 848 -15.87 -48.90 36.66
C ASN A 848 -16.34 -49.50 38.00
N VAL A 849 -17.32 -48.87 38.69
CA VAL A 849 -18.52 -49.55 39.27
C VAL A 849 -19.57 -48.55 39.85
N THR A 850 -20.84 -48.77 39.47
CA THR A 850 -22.17 -48.36 40.01
C THR A 850 -22.50 -46.99 40.66
N PHE A 851 -23.49 -46.31 40.05
CA PHE A 851 -24.79 -45.83 40.58
C PHE A 851 -25.03 -45.54 42.08
N ASP A 852 -25.68 -44.40 42.38
CA ASP A 852 -27.13 -44.36 42.71
C ASP A 852 -27.77 -42.99 42.31
N ASN A 853 -29.07 -42.79 42.57
CA ASN A 853 -29.95 -41.75 42.00
C ASN A 853 -30.15 -40.51 42.92
N GLY A 854 -30.74 -39.41 42.41
CA GLY A 854 -30.85 -38.14 43.18
C GLY A 854 -31.74 -36.98 42.67
N ASP A 855 -32.86 -37.26 42.01
CA ASP A 855 -34.04 -36.38 41.82
C ASP A 855 -33.97 -35.04 41.01
N ASP A 856 -35.17 -34.55 40.66
CA ASP A 856 -35.46 -33.59 39.58
C ASP A 856 -35.94 -32.18 40.07
N THR A 857 -36.13 -31.29 39.10
CA THR A 857 -36.60 -29.89 39.14
C THR A 857 -37.96 -29.60 39.82
N LEU A 858 -38.21 -28.33 40.25
CA LEU A 858 -39.33 -27.45 39.76
C LEU A 858 -39.68 -26.15 40.56
N GLU A 859 -40.31 -25.20 39.83
CA GLU A 859 -41.34 -24.18 40.22
C GLU A 859 -41.09 -22.98 41.21
N LYS A 860 -40.72 -21.82 40.62
CA LYS A 860 -41.56 -20.58 40.42
C LYS A 860 -42.18 -19.72 41.58
N LYS A 861 -42.27 -18.40 41.25
CA LYS A 861 -43.26 -17.32 41.64
C LYS A 861 -43.11 -16.51 42.96
N LYS A 862 -42.73 -15.21 42.82
CA LYS A 862 -43.54 -13.96 43.07
C LYS A 862 -42.64 -12.70 43.04
N LYS A 863 -42.74 -11.78 42.06
CA LYS A 863 -43.66 -10.61 41.94
C LYS A 863 -43.62 -9.54 43.06
N LYS A 864 -43.09 -8.33 42.76
CA LYS A 864 -43.84 -7.02 42.74
C LYS A 864 -42.97 -5.73 42.54
N LYS A 865 -43.30 -4.93 41.51
CA LYS A 865 -43.39 -3.43 41.48
C LYS A 865 -42.06 -2.60 41.67
N LYS A 866 -41.88 -1.36 41.15
CA LYS A 866 -42.72 -0.42 40.35
C LYS A 866 -41.87 0.68 39.63
N LYS A 867 -42.44 1.26 38.55
CA LYS A 867 -42.26 2.60 37.88
C LYS A 867 -41.36 3.67 38.57
N LYS A 868 -40.72 4.62 37.87
CA LYS A 868 -41.04 5.36 36.60
C LYS A 868 -39.75 5.58 35.75
N LYS A 869 -39.77 5.79 34.42
CA LYS A 869 -40.13 7.03 33.67
C LYS A 869 -39.64 8.35 34.30
N LEU A 870 -38.53 8.89 33.78
CA LEU A 870 -38.69 9.87 32.70
C LEU A 870 -38.39 9.16 31.36
#